data_AF-A0AA39LSE7-F1
#
_entry.id   AF-A0AA39LSE7-F1
#
_cell.length_a   1.000
_cell.length_b   1.000
_cell.length_c   1.000
_cell.angle_alpha   90.00
_cell.angle_beta   90.00
_cell.angle_gamma   90.00
#
_symmetry.space_group_name_H-M   'P 1'
#
loop_
_entity.id
_entity.type
_entity.pdbx_description
1 polymer ?
#
loop_
_entity_poly.entity_id
_entity_poly.type
_entity_poly.pdbx_seq_one_letter_code
_entity_poly.pdbx_strand_id
1 'polypeptide(L)'
;MATLFSVCIGLCYFSLAVSMFSLNALVFMALLTKKDYRKSTYRVIINVNVSCMAQLFVLACGGIMTMAQSNFNECLDKILGAILSAGWFVYIGMTLVLAVDRLSIFVRSISSCSSNATTILMLLFWLLGLSIFVLFLCPGYGYTYKSEDLYYFWVYNNGEGSRQVERIEPYFDLTIFVTVFFIYIFVVAHIIKDMPTLTTIVPGLCYFILSTILFAVNGVLLLTLLSSKEYKTCTYNVIKSLLVACMMQLFVFTVSGFMTIWQTVFHYILDRVLGLIMISGWMLYVGVTLTLAIDRLLIFICPRSRYHPIVTYTVLSSYWVMWLSLVVLMSMPGYGYTYEGKYYTWVYSADSGSRTVASIEQYYDSGSFAAVFVVYLVVLAYLLKYKLSSRTESSSFKTELKMFLVSAITFAYQTFIVVWSFWIPMDVIDPDLWDIILSIAWIIECGMFPVLTLILNKNLRGRINHSVRKQVSINAHFALATTQDMPTLTTIVPGLCYFILSIIFFAVNGVLLLTLLSSKEYKTCTYNVIKSLLVACMMQLFVFTVSGFMTIWQTVFHHILDRVLGVIMISGWVLYVGVTLTLAIDRLLIFIYPRSHYNPIITYTALSSYWVIWLSLAVLMSLPGYEYTYEGKYYTWIYSEDSGSQVVASIEQYYDIGSFAAVFVVYLAVFVYLLKFKLSSRTESNSFKAELKMFLVSAITFAYQTFIVVWSFWIPMDFIDPDLWDIILSIAWIIECGMFPVLTLILNKNLRGRVQALVSGKRNQTPVAIFQTSVPLTSCVKTANSPHSIIHVVFITKSISAPSVISAHKFVKSLVHDGYDGHEEYPNFHLEGSRLR
;
A
#
# COMPACT_ATOMS: atom_id res chain seq x y z
N MET A 1 -39.28 20.77 -10.93
CA MET A 1 -38.27 19.96 -10.22
C MET A 1 -37.42 19.18 -11.20
N ALA A 2 -37.94 18.19 -11.94
CA ALA A 2 -37.16 17.40 -12.91
C ALA A 2 -36.42 18.24 -13.98
N THR A 3 -37.08 19.23 -14.59
CA THR A 3 -36.42 20.14 -15.55
C THR A 3 -35.32 20.98 -14.91
N LEU A 4 -35.55 21.54 -13.73
CA LEU A 4 -34.52 22.29 -12.99
C LEU A 4 -33.32 21.40 -12.65
N PHE A 5 -33.58 20.16 -12.22
CA PHE A 5 -32.56 19.16 -11.93
C PHE A 5 -31.73 18.81 -13.18
N SER A 6 -32.38 18.60 -14.33
CA SER A 6 -31.70 18.37 -15.61
C SER A 6 -30.84 19.56 -16.04
N VAL A 7 -31.32 20.79 -15.86
CA VAL A 7 -30.55 21.99 -16.18
C VAL A 7 -29.33 22.10 -15.27
N CYS A 8 -29.47 21.83 -13.98
CA CYS A 8 -28.35 21.81 -13.04
C CYS A 8 -27.31 20.73 -13.42
N ILE A 9 -27.73 19.50 -13.68
CA ILE A 9 -26.82 18.43 -14.11
C ILE A 9 -26.13 18.79 -15.43
N GLY A 10 -26.90 19.23 -16.42
CA GLY A 10 -26.38 19.61 -17.73
C GLY A 10 -25.39 20.77 -17.65
N LEU A 11 -25.65 21.77 -16.81
CA LEU A 11 -24.74 22.89 -16.57
C LEU A 11 -23.46 22.44 -15.86
N CYS A 12 -23.55 21.56 -14.87
CA CYS A 12 -22.39 20.96 -14.21
C CYS A 12 -21.56 20.14 -15.21
N TYR A 13 -22.21 19.30 -16.01
CA TYR A 13 -21.56 18.45 -17.00
C TYR A 13 -20.88 19.28 -18.11
N PHE A 14 -21.57 20.30 -18.62
CA PHE A 14 -21.03 21.25 -19.60
C PHE A 14 -19.85 22.05 -19.04
N SER A 15 -20.01 22.66 -17.86
CA SER A 15 -18.96 23.49 -17.25
C SER A 15 -17.71 22.67 -16.92
N LEU A 16 -17.87 21.44 -16.42
CA LEU A 16 -16.77 20.53 -16.18
C LEU A 16 -16.06 20.14 -17.48
N ALA A 17 -16.82 19.75 -18.50
CA ALA A 17 -16.26 19.37 -19.80
C ALA A 17 -15.50 20.52 -20.46
N VAL A 18 -16.06 21.74 -20.47
CA VAL A 18 -15.42 22.94 -21.02
C VAL A 18 -14.18 23.36 -20.22
N SER A 19 -14.22 23.27 -18.89
CA SER A 19 -13.08 23.57 -18.02
C SER A 19 -11.93 22.59 -18.31
N MET A 20 -12.21 21.29 -18.33
CA MET A 20 -11.21 20.27 -18.63
C MET A 20 -10.71 20.35 -20.07
N PHE A 21 -11.58 20.70 -21.03
CA PHE A 21 -11.17 20.93 -22.42
C PHE A 21 -10.19 22.10 -22.50
N SER A 22 -10.50 23.22 -21.84
CA SER A 22 -9.63 24.39 -21.78
C SER A 22 -8.28 24.06 -21.15
N LEU A 23 -8.26 23.25 -20.08
CA LEU A 23 -7.04 22.78 -19.45
C LEU A 23 -6.19 21.90 -20.39
N ASN A 24 -6.82 20.92 -21.06
CA ASN A 24 -6.12 20.07 -22.03
C ASN A 24 -5.61 20.89 -23.24
N ALA A 25 -6.37 21.89 -23.70
CA ALA A 25 -5.94 22.81 -24.75
C ALA A 25 -4.73 23.65 -24.32
N LEU A 26 -4.71 24.15 -23.08
CA LEU A 26 -3.55 24.86 -22.53
C LEU A 26 -2.32 23.96 -22.43
N VAL A 27 -2.47 22.71 -21.97
CA VAL A 27 -1.39 21.72 -21.92
C VAL A 27 -0.88 21.41 -23.33
N PHE A 28 -1.79 21.17 -24.27
CA PHE A 28 -1.46 20.93 -25.68
C PHE A 28 -0.69 22.11 -26.29
N MET A 29 -1.17 23.34 -26.12
CA MET A 29 -0.48 24.55 -26.60
C MET A 29 0.89 24.74 -25.95
N ALA A 30 1.01 24.48 -24.64
CA ALA A 30 2.28 24.54 -23.93
C ALA A 30 3.29 23.50 -24.45
N LEU A 31 2.81 22.29 -24.76
CA LEU A 31 3.62 21.22 -25.35
C LEU A 31 4.05 21.53 -26.80
N LEU A 32 3.20 22.18 -27.59
CA LEU A 32 3.54 22.58 -28.97
C LEU A 32 4.53 23.75 -29.03
N THR A 33 4.47 24.68 -28.08
CA THR A 33 5.23 25.94 -28.15
C THR A 33 6.73 25.75 -27.94
N LYS A 34 7.16 24.80 -27.10
CA LYS A 34 8.60 24.59 -26.82
C LYS A 34 9.18 23.47 -27.68
N LYS A 35 10.27 23.78 -28.41
CA LYS A 35 11.01 22.80 -29.22
C LYS A 35 11.54 21.60 -28.41
N ASP A 36 11.82 21.80 -27.11
CA ASP A 36 12.32 20.75 -26.20
C ASP A 36 11.30 19.62 -25.97
N TYR A 37 10.02 19.87 -26.21
CA TYR A 37 8.94 18.88 -26.09
C TYR A 37 8.69 18.10 -27.38
N ARG A 38 9.63 18.11 -28.34
CA ARG A 38 9.56 17.26 -29.55
C ARG A 38 10.03 15.81 -29.33
N LYS A 39 10.39 15.43 -28.10
CA LYS A 39 10.80 14.05 -27.78
C LYS A 39 9.63 13.07 -27.91
N SER A 40 9.95 11.80 -28.17
CA SER A 40 9.00 10.69 -28.35
C SER A 40 7.86 10.70 -27.32
N THR A 41 8.19 10.72 -26.03
CA THR A 41 7.23 10.78 -24.94
C THR A 41 6.22 11.92 -25.08
N TYR A 42 6.68 13.13 -25.34
CA TYR A 42 5.81 14.30 -25.41
C TYR A 42 4.91 14.24 -26.65
N ARG A 43 5.39 13.63 -27.75
CA ARG A 43 4.52 13.32 -28.90
C ARG A 43 3.38 12.39 -28.50
N VAL A 44 3.65 11.34 -27.71
CA VAL A 44 2.58 10.45 -27.20
C VAL A 44 1.60 11.25 -26.33
N ILE A 45 2.10 12.06 -25.39
CA ILE A 45 1.26 12.89 -24.50
C ILE A 45 0.41 13.88 -25.31
N ILE A 46 0.96 14.50 -26.35
CA ILE A 46 0.20 15.38 -27.26
C ILE A 46 -0.97 14.60 -27.88
N ASN A 47 -0.75 13.38 -28.37
CA ASN A 47 -1.81 12.55 -28.95
C ASN A 47 -2.85 12.11 -27.91
N VAL A 48 -2.44 11.79 -26.68
CA VAL A 48 -3.36 11.56 -25.55
C VAL A 48 -4.25 12.77 -25.33
N ASN A 49 -3.68 13.99 -25.27
CA ASN A 49 -4.45 15.23 -25.09
C ASN A 49 -5.43 15.46 -26.24
N VAL A 50 -5.05 15.19 -27.51
CA VAL A 50 -5.96 15.33 -28.66
C VAL A 50 -7.16 14.40 -28.53
N SER A 51 -6.94 13.14 -28.15
CA SER A 51 -8.04 12.21 -27.90
C SER A 51 -8.94 12.69 -26.74
N CYS A 52 -8.35 13.11 -25.62
CA CYS A 52 -9.12 13.65 -24.49
C CYS A 52 -9.96 14.88 -24.89
N MET A 53 -9.39 15.81 -25.68
CA MET A 53 -10.11 16.97 -26.18
C MET A 53 -11.29 16.57 -27.08
N ALA A 54 -11.12 15.56 -27.94
CA ALA A 54 -12.21 15.05 -28.78
C ALA A 54 -13.36 14.47 -27.94
N GLN A 55 -13.04 13.71 -26.89
CA GLN A 55 -14.04 13.16 -25.97
C GLN A 55 -14.73 14.29 -25.18
N LEU A 56 -13.98 15.20 -24.57
CA LEU A 56 -14.51 16.32 -23.79
C LEU A 56 -15.41 17.25 -24.60
N PHE A 57 -15.11 17.44 -25.89
CA PHE A 57 -15.99 18.15 -26.81
C PHE A 57 -17.37 17.46 -26.92
N VAL A 58 -17.39 16.14 -27.11
CA VAL A 58 -18.65 15.36 -27.15
C VAL A 58 -19.39 15.42 -25.81
N LEU A 59 -18.69 15.35 -24.68
CA LEU A 59 -19.30 15.46 -23.35
C LEU A 59 -19.90 16.85 -23.10
N ALA A 60 -19.25 17.91 -23.58
CA ALA A 60 -19.82 19.27 -23.55
C ALA A 60 -21.12 19.34 -24.37
N CYS A 61 -21.16 18.74 -25.57
CA CYS A 61 -22.39 18.58 -26.34
C CYS A 61 -23.45 17.79 -25.57
N GLY A 62 -23.05 16.73 -24.86
CA GLY A 62 -23.90 15.98 -23.93
C GLY A 62 -24.55 16.87 -22.88
N GLY A 63 -23.80 17.78 -22.26
CA GLY A 63 -24.32 18.72 -21.26
C GLY A 63 -25.35 19.68 -21.84
N ILE A 64 -25.16 20.13 -23.09
CA ILE A 64 -26.16 20.92 -23.81
C ILE A 64 -27.44 20.11 -24.06
N MET A 65 -27.32 18.86 -24.51
CA MET A 65 -28.46 17.96 -24.70
C MET A 65 -29.21 17.69 -23.39
N THR A 66 -28.49 17.54 -22.27
CA THR A 66 -29.07 17.42 -20.92
C THR A 66 -29.88 18.66 -20.55
N MET A 67 -29.31 19.86 -20.72
CA MET A 67 -29.99 21.13 -20.40
C MET A 67 -31.23 21.34 -21.28
N ALA A 68 -31.16 20.92 -22.54
CA ALA A 68 -32.25 21.03 -23.50
C ALA A 68 -33.31 19.92 -23.37
N GLN A 69 -33.07 18.92 -22.52
CA GLN A 69 -33.88 17.70 -22.39
C GLN A 69 -34.22 17.05 -23.75
N SER A 70 -33.32 17.17 -24.72
CA SER A 70 -33.53 16.70 -26.08
C SER A 70 -32.21 16.31 -26.71
N ASN A 71 -32.26 15.26 -27.54
CA ASN A 71 -31.14 14.87 -28.36
C ASN A 71 -31.03 15.78 -29.59
N PHE A 72 -29.83 15.90 -30.13
CA PHE A 72 -29.67 16.44 -31.48
C PHE A 72 -30.30 15.51 -32.53
N ASN A 73 -30.26 15.91 -33.81
CA ASN A 73 -30.63 15.00 -34.89
C ASN A 73 -29.83 13.69 -34.79
N GLU A 74 -30.48 12.54 -35.02
CA GLU A 74 -29.90 11.19 -34.97
C GLU A 74 -28.54 11.08 -35.67
N CYS A 75 -28.37 11.76 -36.81
CA CYS A 75 -27.10 11.77 -37.54
C CYS A 75 -25.97 12.45 -36.72
N LEU A 76 -26.26 13.59 -36.09
CA LEU A 76 -25.28 14.29 -35.26
C LEU A 76 -24.98 13.52 -33.98
N ASP A 77 -26.01 12.96 -33.32
CA ASP A 77 -25.82 12.11 -32.14
C ASP A 77 -24.93 10.90 -32.45
N LYS A 78 -25.18 10.23 -33.58
CA LYS A 78 -24.37 9.11 -34.06
C LYS A 78 -22.92 9.50 -34.36
N ILE A 79 -22.69 10.67 -34.97
CA ILE A 79 -21.34 11.18 -35.24
C ILE A 79 -20.62 11.49 -33.92
N LEU A 80 -21.29 12.16 -32.97
CA LEU A 80 -20.73 12.50 -31.68
C LEU A 80 -20.38 11.24 -30.87
N GLY A 81 -21.28 10.26 -30.83
CA GLY A 81 -21.02 8.97 -30.18
C GLY A 81 -19.87 8.18 -30.84
N ALA A 82 -19.77 8.22 -32.16
CA ALA A 82 -18.63 7.62 -32.88
C ALA A 82 -17.30 8.33 -32.55
N ILE A 83 -17.29 9.66 -32.42
CA ILE A 83 -16.10 10.43 -31.98
C ILE A 83 -15.71 10.05 -30.55
N LEU A 84 -16.69 9.94 -29.64
CA LEU A 84 -16.45 9.60 -28.24
C LEU A 84 -15.83 8.20 -28.11
N SER A 85 -16.43 7.20 -28.75
CA SER A 85 -15.90 5.83 -28.75
C SER A 85 -14.51 5.75 -29.41
N ALA A 86 -14.33 6.33 -30.60
CA ALA A 86 -13.02 6.36 -31.26
C ALA A 86 -11.95 7.04 -30.40
N GLY A 87 -12.31 8.14 -29.72
CA GLY A 87 -11.45 8.81 -28.75
C GLY A 87 -11.01 7.85 -27.64
N TRP A 88 -11.94 7.12 -27.03
CA TRP A 88 -11.65 6.16 -25.96
C TRP A 88 -10.60 5.12 -26.37
N PHE A 89 -10.79 4.46 -27.52
CA PHE A 89 -9.83 3.45 -28.03
C PHE A 89 -8.45 4.05 -28.33
N VAL A 90 -8.39 5.27 -28.90
CA VAL A 90 -7.10 5.96 -29.11
C VAL A 90 -6.45 6.30 -27.77
N TYR A 91 -7.22 6.77 -26.79
CA TYR A 91 -6.70 7.15 -25.47
C TYR A 91 -6.07 5.96 -24.74
N ILE A 92 -6.77 4.83 -24.68
CA ILE A 92 -6.27 3.60 -24.07
C ILE A 92 -5.03 3.09 -24.82
N GLY A 93 -5.09 3.07 -26.16
CA GLY A 93 -3.96 2.70 -26.99
C GLY A 93 -2.72 3.56 -26.73
N MET A 94 -2.88 4.88 -26.67
CA MET A 94 -1.78 5.82 -26.39
C MET A 94 -1.21 5.66 -24.98
N THR A 95 -2.01 5.24 -24.01
CA THR A 95 -1.54 4.90 -22.66
C THR A 95 -0.58 3.71 -22.69
N LEU A 96 -0.87 2.69 -23.52
CA LEU A 96 0.06 1.58 -23.78
C LEU A 96 1.33 2.05 -24.49
N VAL A 97 1.22 2.91 -25.50
CA VAL A 97 2.40 3.49 -26.18
C VAL A 97 3.28 4.24 -25.18
N LEU A 98 2.69 4.99 -24.26
CA LEU A 98 3.42 5.72 -23.22
C LEU A 98 4.16 4.74 -22.28
N ALA A 99 3.50 3.66 -21.85
CA ALA A 99 4.14 2.62 -21.04
C ALA A 99 5.35 1.99 -21.76
N VAL A 100 5.19 1.63 -23.04
CA VAL A 100 6.27 1.08 -23.88
C VAL A 100 7.42 2.08 -24.09
N ASP A 101 7.11 3.37 -24.30
CA ASP A 101 8.10 4.45 -24.36
C ASP A 101 8.91 4.52 -23.05
N ARG A 102 8.25 4.44 -21.88
CA ARG A 102 8.94 4.40 -20.58
C ARG A 102 9.80 3.18 -20.40
N LEU A 103 9.30 2.00 -20.75
CA LEU A 103 10.10 0.78 -20.71
C LEU A 103 11.35 0.90 -21.57
N SER A 104 11.21 1.45 -22.77
CA SER A 104 12.32 1.63 -23.71
C SER A 104 13.36 2.62 -23.18
N ILE A 105 12.91 3.73 -22.57
CA ILE A 105 13.79 4.75 -22.00
C ILE A 105 14.54 4.21 -20.79
N PHE A 106 13.84 3.59 -19.84
CA PHE A 106 14.44 3.17 -18.57
C PHE A 106 15.23 1.87 -18.70
N VAL A 107 14.71 0.84 -19.38
CA VAL A 107 15.36 -0.48 -19.36
C VAL A 107 16.49 -0.62 -20.37
N ARG A 108 16.34 -0.09 -21.59
CA ARG A 108 17.30 -0.37 -22.68
C ARG A 108 18.38 0.68 -22.86
N SER A 109 18.23 1.91 -22.34
CA SER A 109 19.14 3.03 -22.64
C SER A 109 19.37 3.28 -24.16
N ILE A 110 18.55 2.68 -25.03
CA ILE A 110 18.63 2.85 -26.49
C ILE A 110 17.72 4.03 -26.85
N SER A 111 18.27 5.25 -26.80
CA SER A 111 17.51 6.47 -27.04
C SER A 111 17.05 6.64 -28.50
N SER A 112 17.73 6.00 -29.47
CA SER A 112 17.47 6.20 -30.90
C SER A 112 16.42 5.24 -31.49
N CYS A 113 16.44 3.95 -31.12
CA CYS A 113 15.52 2.93 -31.66
C CYS A 113 14.09 3.07 -31.11
N SER A 114 13.94 3.58 -29.88
CA SER A 114 12.64 3.74 -29.22
C SER A 114 11.70 4.71 -29.96
N SER A 115 12.23 5.76 -30.58
CA SER A 115 11.44 6.78 -31.29
C SER A 115 10.67 6.24 -32.49
N ASN A 116 11.21 5.26 -33.22
CA ASN A 116 10.54 4.70 -34.40
C ASN A 116 9.43 3.74 -33.98
N ALA A 117 9.71 2.86 -33.01
CA ALA A 117 8.72 1.92 -32.48
C ALA A 117 7.51 2.64 -31.88
N THR A 118 7.74 3.68 -31.07
CA THR A 118 6.64 4.49 -30.51
C THR A 118 5.85 5.19 -31.60
N THR A 119 6.50 5.71 -32.65
CA THR A 119 5.81 6.35 -33.77
C THR A 119 4.93 5.38 -34.56
N ILE A 120 5.42 4.17 -34.81
CA ILE A 120 4.65 3.11 -35.47
C ILE A 120 3.44 2.71 -34.61
N LEU A 121 3.62 2.53 -33.30
CA LEU A 121 2.54 2.20 -32.38
C LEU A 121 1.49 3.34 -32.29
N MET A 122 1.91 4.61 -32.24
CA MET A 122 0.98 5.74 -32.27
C MET A 122 0.13 5.72 -33.54
N LEU A 123 0.75 5.49 -34.71
CA LEU A 123 0.05 5.41 -35.98
C LEU A 123 -0.96 4.26 -35.99
N LEU A 124 -0.57 3.09 -35.47
CA LEU A 124 -1.44 1.92 -35.37
C LEU A 124 -2.70 2.21 -34.53
N PHE A 125 -2.56 2.86 -33.38
CA PHE A 125 -3.70 3.19 -32.52
C PHE A 125 -4.60 4.29 -33.09
N TRP A 126 -4.04 5.25 -33.84
CA TRP A 126 -4.87 6.21 -34.60
C TRP A 126 -5.66 5.53 -35.72
N LEU A 127 -5.05 4.59 -36.44
CA LEU A 127 -5.74 3.79 -37.46
C LEU A 127 -6.82 2.91 -36.84
N LEU A 128 -6.58 2.34 -35.66
CA LEU A 128 -7.59 1.62 -34.89
C LEU A 128 -8.75 2.54 -34.51
N GLY A 129 -8.47 3.72 -33.95
CA GLY A 129 -9.49 4.72 -33.62
C GLY A 129 -10.33 5.13 -34.83
N LEU A 130 -9.69 5.37 -35.99
CA LEU A 130 -10.38 5.68 -37.23
C LEU A 130 -11.26 4.50 -37.70
N SER A 131 -10.78 3.27 -37.54
CA SER A 131 -11.55 2.07 -37.89
C SER A 131 -12.79 1.93 -37.00
N ILE A 132 -12.66 2.21 -35.70
CA ILE A 132 -13.79 2.25 -34.75
C ILE A 132 -14.74 3.38 -35.12
N PHE A 133 -14.25 4.58 -35.43
CA PHE A 133 -15.09 5.69 -35.88
C PHE A 133 -15.96 5.29 -37.09
N VAL A 134 -15.35 4.71 -38.13
CA VAL A 134 -16.07 4.24 -39.34
C VAL A 134 -17.05 3.13 -38.99
N LEU A 135 -16.67 2.17 -38.14
CA LEU A 135 -17.54 1.08 -37.70
C LEU A 135 -18.80 1.61 -37.03
N PHE A 136 -18.67 2.59 -36.12
CA PHE A 136 -19.82 3.18 -35.41
C PHE A 136 -20.71 4.04 -36.30
N LEU A 137 -20.26 4.45 -37.49
CA LEU A 137 -21.11 5.08 -38.51
C LEU A 137 -21.94 4.05 -39.30
N CYS A 138 -21.54 2.78 -39.34
CA CYS A 138 -22.28 1.73 -40.05
C CYS A 138 -23.66 1.46 -39.42
N PRO A 139 -24.67 1.03 -40.20
CA PRO A 139 -25.96 0.57 -39.66
C PRO A 139 -25.77 -0.60 -38.67
N GLY A 140 -26.54 -0.59 -37.59
CA GLY A 140 -26.43 -1.63 -36.54
C GLY A 140 -25.32 -1.41 -35.51
N TYR A 141 -24.45 -0.41 -35.73
CA TYR A 141 -23.48 0.10 -34.79
C TYR A 141 -23.81 1.56 -34.44
N GLY A 142 -23.44 1.99 -33.25
CA GLY A 142 -23.73 3.33 -32.76
C GLY A 142 -23.62 3.44 -31.25
N TYR A 143 -23.26 4.63 -30.82
CA TYR A 143 -23.25 5.09 -29.44
C TYR A 143 -24.14 6.33 -29.43
N THR A 144 -25.21 6.33 -28.65
CA THR A 144 -26.28 7.34 -28.69
C THR A 144 -26.47 7.94 -27.32
N TYR A 145 -26.79 9.23 -27.26
CA TYR A 145 -27.06 9.89 -26.00
C TYR A 145 -28.49 9.60 -25.52
N LYS A 146 -28.64 9.20 -24.25
CA LYS A 146 -29.96 9.00 -23.64
C LYS A 146 -30.33 10.20 -22.79
N SER A 147 -31.30 10.99 -23.25
CA SER A 147 -31.87 12.12 -22.51
C SER A 147 -33.14 11.77 -21.73
N GLU A 148 -33.74 10.59 -21.97
CA GLU A 148 -35.07 10.22 -21.43
C GLU A 148 -35.02 9.52 -20.06
N ASP A 149 -33.87 8.95 -19.70
CA ASP A 149 -33.67 8.27 -18.41
C ASP A 149 -33.15 9.26 -17.34
N LEU A 150 -33.37 8.97 -16.05
CA LEU A 150 -32.80 9.76 -14.92
C LEU A 150 -31.27 9.89 -14.98
N TYR A 151 -30.64 9.03 -15.78
CA TYR A 151 -29.22 8.95 -15.99
C TYR A 151 -28.92 9.56 -17.38
N TYR A 152 -28.26 10.72 -17.38
CA TYR A 152 -27.88 11.48 -18.57
C TYR A 152 -26.51 11.05 -19.11
N PHE A 153 -26.46 9.97 -19.90
CA PHE A 153 -25.20 9.38 -20.36
C PHE A 153 -25.27 8.80 -21.78
N TRP A 154 -24.09 8.54 -22.34
CA TRP A 154 -23.94 7.89 -23.63
C TRP A 154 -24.04 6.37 -23.47
N VAL A 155 -24.81 5.73 -24.34
CA VAL A 155 -25.03 4.27 -24.33
C VAL A 155 -24.85 3.66 -25.70
N TYR A 156 -24.52 2.37 -25.70
CA TYR A 156 -24.59 1.56 -26.90
C TYR A 156 -26.02 1.52 -27.43
N ASN A 157 -26.18 1.77 -28.74
CA ASN A 157 -27.47 1.60 -29.40
C ASN A 157 -27.91 0.13 -29.33
N ASN A 158 -29.20 -0.16 -29.46
CA ASN A 158 -29.78 -1.49 -29.45
C ASN A 158 -29.43 -2.36 -30.67
N GLY A 159 -28.61 -1.86 -31.60
CA GLY A 159 -28.14 -2.63 -32.75
C GLY A 159 -27.29 -3.82 -32.31
N GLU A 160 -27.42 -4.94 -33.04
CA GLU A 160 -26.67 -6.17 -32.75
C GLU A 160 -25.15 -5.93 -32.77
N GLY A 161 -24.67 -5.06 -33.68
CA GLY A 161 -23.27 -4.67 -33.76
C GLY A 161 -22.80 -3.90 -32.51
N SER A 162 -23.57 -2.92 -32.05
CA SER A 162 -23.31 -2.18 -30.81
C SER A 162 -23.23 -3.10 -29.59
N ARG A 163 -24.16 -4.07 -29.46
CA ARG A 163 -24.14 -5.05 -28.36
C ARG A 163 -22.93 -5.97 -28.40
N GLN A 164 -22.45 -6.32 -29.60
CA GLN A 164 -21.21 -7.08 -29.72
C GLN A 164 -20.00 -6.26 -29.29
N VAL A 165 -19.94 -4.98 -29.65
CA VAL A 165 -18.86 -4.08 -29.20
C VAL A 165 -18.91 -3.88 -27.68
N GLU A 166 -20.09 -3.65 -27.11
CA GLU A 166 -20.31 -3.56 -25.66
C GLU A 166 -19.77 -4.79 -24.91
N ARG A 167 -19.91 -5.99 -25.47
CA ARG A 167 -19.34 -7.21 -24.89
C ARG A 167 -17.84 -7.33 -25.06
N ILE A 168 -17.27 -6.84 -26.16
CA ILE A 168 -15.84 -6.98 -26.51
C ILE A 168 -14.98 -5.92 -25.82
N GLU A 169 -15.47 -4.70 -25.71
CA GLU A 169 -14.74 -3.54 -25.17
C GLU A 169 -14.11 -3.83 -23.79
N PRO A 170 -14.81 -4.40 -22.79
CA PRO A 170 -14.19 -4.69 -21.49
C PRO A 170 -12.99 -5.63 -21.57
N TYR A 171 -12.99 -6.60 -22.49
CA TYR A 171 -11.86 -7.50 -22.68
C TYR A 171 -10.67 -6.81 -23.33
N PHE A 172 -10.92 -5.90 -24.28
CA PHE A 172 -9.89 -5.08 -24.90
C PHE A 172 -9.25 -4.15 -23.86
N ASP A 173 -10.08 -3.44 -23.10
CA ASP A 173 -9.67 -2.53 -22.03
C ASP A 173 -8.85 -3.27 -20.97
N LEU A 174 -9.36 -4.39 -20.47
CA LEU A 174 -8.66 -5.22 -19.49
C LEU A 174 -7.30 -5.71 -20.02
N THR A 175 -7.23 -6.15 -21.27
CA THR A 175 -5.98 -6.61 -21.88
C THR A 175 -4.94 -5.50 -21.94
N ILE A 176 -5.35 -4.29 -22.32
CA ILE A 176 -4.43 -3.15 -22.36
C ILE A 176 -4.03 -2.71 -20.95
N PHE A 177 -4.96 -2.60 -20.01
CA PHE A 177 -4.63 -2.23 -18.63
C PHE A 177 -3.69 -3.22 -17.96
N VAL A 178 -3.93 -4.54 -18.11
CA VAL A 178 -3.03 -5.59 -17.60
C VAL A 178 -1.64 -5.48 -18.22
N THR A 179 -1.57 -5.25 -19.54
CA THR A 179 -0.29 -5.07 -20.24
C THR A 179 0.45 -3.82 -19.75
N VAL A 180 -0.25 -2.68 -19.62
CA VAL A 180 0.28 -1.43 -19.08
C VAL A 180 0.79 -1.63 -17.65
N PHE A 181 0.02 -2.32 -16.81
CA PHE A 181 0.37 -2.62 -15.43
C PHE A 181 1.67 -3.42 -15.34
N PHE A 182 1.79 -4.53 -16.09
CA PHE A 182 3.02 -5.32 -16.11
C PHE A 182 4.21 -4.52 -16.64
N ILE A 183 4.04 -3.73 -17.71
CA ILE A 183 5.10 -2.85 -18.23
C ILE A 183 5.56 -1.86 -17.15
N TYR A 184 4.63 -1.23 -16.43
CA TYR A 184 5.00 -0.32 -15.36
C TYR A 184 5.62 -1.02 -14.16
N ILE A 185 5.24 -2.27 -13.83
CA ILE A 185 5.95 -3.08 -12.84
C ILE A 185 7.41 -3.24 -13.26
N PHE A 186 7.69 -3.57 -14.53
CA PHE A 186 9.07 -3.68 -15.02
C PHE A 186 9.82 -2.34 -14.95
N VAL A 187 9.19 -1.24 -15.37
CA VAL A 187 9.78 0.10 -15.28
C VAL A 187 10.08 0.47 -13.83
N VAL A 188 9.13 0.24 -12.92
CA VAL A 188 9.28 0.54 -11.50
C VAL A 188 10.33 -0.35 -10.88
N ALA A 189 10.39 -1.65 -11.19
CA ALA A 189 11.46 -2.54 -10.73
C ALA A 189 12.85 -2.03 -11.17
N HIS A 190 12.95 -1.52 -12.40
CA HIS A 190 14.18 -0.93 -12.91
C HIS A 190 14.53 0.40 -12.21
N ILE A 191 13.56 1.30 -12.02
CA ILE A 191 13.77 2.56 -11.28
C ILE A 191 14.11 2.29 -9.82
N ILE A 192 13.43 1.32 -9.21
CA ILE A 192 13.69 0.87 -7.84
C ILE A 192 15.15 0.48 -7.76
N LYS A 193 15.66 -0.37 -8.66
CA LYS A 193 17.08 -0.77 -8.71
C LYS A 193 18.04 0.41 -8.57
N ASP A 194 17.73 1.57 -9.17
CA ASP A 194 18.57 2.78 -9.13
C ASP A 194 18.39 3.64 -7.86
N MET A 195 17.35 3.39 -7.05
CA MET A 195 17.02 4.14 -5.84
C MET A 195 17.23 3.32 -4.56
N PRO A 196 18.41 3.39 -3.90
CA PRO A 196 18.79 2.49 -2.81
C PRO A 196 17.86 2.54 -1.57
N THR A 197 17.11 3.63 -1.36
CA THR A 197 16.11 3.69 -0.30
C THR A 197 14.79 3.02 -0.68
N LEU A 198 14.41 3.08 -1.95
CA LEU A 198 13.17 2.47 -2.44
C LEU A 198 13.34 0.96 -2.61
N THR A 199 14.56 0.52 -2.96
CA THR A 199 14.92 -0.88 -3.06
C THR A 199 14.76 -1.66 -1.75
N THR A 200 14.73 -1.02 -0.58
CA THR A 200 14.48 -1.74 0.69
C THR A 200 13.03 -1.61 1.14
N ILE A 201 12.41 -0.44 0.98
CA ILE A 201 11.03 -0.21 1.44
C ILE A 201 10.03 -1.09 0.67
N VAL A 202 10.18 -1.20 -0.66
CA VAL A 202 9.22 -1.95 -1.48
C VAL A 202 9.26 -3.45 -1.17
N PRO A 203 10.41 -4.15 -1.20
CA PRO A 203 10.49 -5.55 -0.78
C PRO A 203 10.02 -5.75 0.66
N GLY A 204 10.38 -4.86 1.58
CA GLY A 204 9.94 -4.97 2.97
C GLY A 204 8.42 -4.89 3.15
N LEU A 205 7.74 -4.01 2.41
CA LEU A 205 6.27 -3.96 2.36
C LEU A 205 5.68 -5.22 1.73
N CYS A 206 6.28 -5.72 0.64
CA CYS A 206 5.86 -6.96 0.01
C CYS A 206 5.98 -8.15 0.96
N TYR A 207 7.12 -8.28 1.67
CA TYR A 207 7.32 -9.34 2.66
C TYR A 207 6.24 -9.28 3.73
N PHE A 208 6.05 -8.11 4.35
CA PHE A 208 5.09 -7.92 5.43
C PHE A 208 3.64 -8.25 5.02
N ILE A 209 3.17 -7.70 3.89
CA ILE A 209 1.79 -7.87 3.45
C ILE A 209 1.54 -9.34 3.05
N LEU A 210 2.43 -9.89 2.21
CA LEU A 210 2.25 -11.23 1.67
C LEU A 210 2.34 -12.29 2.78
N SER A 211 3.33 -12.17 3.67
CA SER A 211 3.49 -13.13 4.78
C SER A 211 2.32 -13.10 5.75
N THR A 212 1.77 -11.91 6.06
CA THR A 212 0.63 -11.75 6.97
C THR A 212 -0.63 -12.42 6.41
N ILE A 213 -0.92 -12.20 5.11
CA ILE A 213 -2.08 -12.81 4.44
C ILE A 213 -1.95 -14.34 4.44
N LEU A 214 -0.80 -14.86 4.04
CA LEU A 214 -0.58 -16.30 3.96
C LEU A 214 -0.52 -16.95 5.35
N PHE A 215 -0.07 -16.24 6.38
CA PHE A 215 -0.10 -16.70 7.77
C PHE A 215 -1.55 -16.88 8.23
N ALA A 216 -2.44 -15.91 7.93
CA ALA A 216 -3.85 -15.99 8.25
C ALA A 216 -4.54 -17.17 7.52
N VAL A 217 -4.26 -17.37 6.23
CA VAL A 217 -4.79 -18.50 5.44
C VAL A 217 -4.36 -19.84 6.03
N ASN A 218 -3.08 -19.99 6.39
CA ASN A 218 -2.57 -21.19 7.06
C ASN A 218 -3.26 -21.42 8.41
N GLY A 219 -3.43 -20.37 9.22
CA GLY A 219 -4.09 -20.43 10.52
C GLY A 219 -5.54 -20.89 10.44
N VAL A 220 -6.32 -20.34 9.50
CA VAL A 220 -7.73 -20.73 9.28
C VAL A 220 -7.84 -22.20 8.85
N LEU A 221 -6.95 -22.64 7.95
CA LEU A 221 -6.93 -24.03 7.52
C LEU A 221 -6.54 -24.96 8.68
N LEU A 222 -5.50 -24.63 9.43
CA LEU A 222 -5.05 -25.40 10.60
C LEU A 222 -6.16 -25.53 11.64
N LEU A 223 -6.81 -24.41 11.99
CA LEU A 223 -7.92 -24.40 12.93
C LEU A 223 -9.05 -25.33 12.46
N THR A 224 -9.39 -25.27 11.16
CA THR A 224 -10.44 -26.14 10.59
C THR A 224 -10.07 -27.63 10.66
N LEU A 225 -8.81 -27.96 10.39
CA LEU A 225 -8.31 -29.34 10.51
C LEU A 225 -8.30 -29.83 11.95
N LEU A 226 -8.04 -28.95 12.92
CA LEU A 226 -8.09 -29.28 14.35
C LEU A 226 -9.52 -29.47 14.86
N SER A 227 -10.48 -28.66 14.39
CA SER A 227 -11.87 -28.71 14.84
C SER A 227 -12.65 -29.93 14.31
N SER A 228 -12.28 -30.51 13.17
CA SER A 228 -13.04 -31.62 12.58
C SER A 228 -12.52 -33.00 13.03
N LYS A 229 -13.41 -33.82 13.63
CA LYS A 229 -13.07 -35.21 14.02
C LYS A 229 -12.70 -36.11 12.84
N GLU A 230 -13.20 -35.81 11.64
CA GLU A 230 -12.91 -36.59 10.43
C GLU A 230 -11.47 -36.40 9.92
N TYR A 231 -10.84 -35.28 10.28
CA TYR A 231 -9.46 -34.97 9.92
C TYR A 231 -8.46 -35.44 11.00
N LYS A 232 -8.80 -36.53 11.69
CA LYS A 232 -7.91 -37.25 12.63
C LYS A 232 -7.10 -38.36 11.96
N THR A 233 -7.20 -38.51 10.63
CA THR A 233 -6.37 -39.50 9.92
C THR A 233 -4.90 -39.12 9.99
N CYS A 234 -4.04 -40.11 9.78
CA CYS A 234 -2.60 -39.91 9.81
C CYS A 234 -2.16 -38.79 8.86
N THR A 235 -2.69 -38.80 7.62
CA THR A 235 -2.33 -37.77 6.64
C THR A 235 -2.69 -36.35 7.07
N TYR A 236 -3.86 -36.14 7.68
CA TYR A 236 -4.23 -34.80 8.13
C TYR A 236 -3.38 -34.34 9.31
N ASN A 237 -2.82 -35.26 10.11
CA ASN A 237 -1.85 -34.88 11.15
C ASN A 237 -0.50 -34.47 10.55
N VAL A 238 -0.05 -35.14 9.48
CA VAL A 238 1.10 -34.69 8.68
C VAL A 238 0.85 -33.29 8.11
N ILE A 239 -0.34 -33.05 7.52
CA ILE A 239 -0.72 -31.74 6.98
C ILE A 239 -0.77 -30.67 8.09
N LYS A 240 -1.27 -30.97 9.29
CA LYS A 240 -1.24 -30.02 10.41
C LYS A 240 0.18 -29.62 10.77
N SER A 241 1.10 -30.58 10.86
CA SER A 241 2.53 -30.29 11.10
C SER A 241 3.13 -29.45 9.97
N LEU A 242 2.74 -29.70 8.71
CA LEU A 242 3.18 -28.91 7.56
C LEU A 242 2.74 -27.44 7.70
N LEU A 243 1.47 -27.21 8.04
CA LEU A 243 0.92 -25.86 8.25
C LEU A 243 1.61 -25.12 9.41
N VAL A 244 1.91 -25.82 10.51
CA VAL A 244 2.65 -25.23 11.63
C VAL A 244 4.05 -24.80 11.18
N ALA A 245 4.76 -25.63 10.42
CA ALA A 245 6.08 -25.28 9.88
C ALA A 245 6.02 -24.06 8.95
N CYS A 246 5.02 -23.97 8.07
CA CYS A 246 4.79 -22.78 7.23
C CYS A 246 4.48 -21.54 8.06
N MET A 247 3.63 -21.64 9.09
CA MET A 247 3.29 -20.51 9.96
C MET A 247 4.51 -19.98 10.72
N MET A 248 5.41 -20.85 11.17
CA MET A 248 6.67 -20.43 11.81
C MET A 248 7.52 -19.58 10.87
N GLN A 249 7.69 -20.00 9.61
CA GLN A 249 8.46 -19.26 8.61
C GLN A 249 7.79 -17.93 8.22
N LEU A 250 6.47 -17.95 7.98
CA LEU A 250 5.70 -16.74 7.63
C LEU A 250 5.69 -15.70 8.76
N PHE A 251 5.68 -16.14 10.01
CA PHE A 251 5.86 -15.24 11.15
C PHE A 251 7.22 -14.52 11.07
N VAL A 252 8.30 -15.26 10.83
CA VAL A 252 9.64 -14.67 10.67
C VAL A 252 9.68 -13.69 9.50
N PHE A 253 9.13 -14.05 8.32
CA PHE A 253 9.07 -13.14 7.17
C PHE A 253 8.26 -11.86 7.42
N THR A 254 7.22 -11.94 8.26
CA THR A 254 6.45 -10.76 8.68
C THR A 254 7.33 -9.79 9.44
N VAL A 255 8.13 -10.29 10.38
CA VAL A 255 9.11 -9.49 11.15
C VAL A 255 10.25 -9.00 10.25
N SER A 256 10.73 -9.82 9.33
CA SER A 256 11.71 -9.46 8.29
C SER A 256 11.23 -8.29 7.42
N GLY A 257 9.94 -8.24 7.07
CA GLY A 257 9.34 -7.10 6.37
C GLY A 257 9.51 -5.79 7.14
N PHE A 258 9.25 -5.79 8.45
CA PHE A 258 9.54 -4.65 9.32
C PHE A 258 11.05 -4.32 9.34
N MET A 259 11.92 -5.32 9.54
CA MET A 259 13.37 -5.08 9.58
C MET A 259 13.89 -4.46 8.27
N THR A 260 13.37 -4.90 7.12
CA THR A 260 13.71 -4.37 5.79
C THR A 260 13.22 -2.94 5.58
N ILE A 261 11.96 -2.64 5.95
CA ILE A 261 11.37 -1.30 5.82
C ILE A 261 12.18 -0.29 6.64
N TRP A 262 12.57 -0.65 7.85
CA TRP A 262 13.33 0.23 8.75
C TRP A 262 14.83 0.26 8.44
N GLN A 263 15.33 -0.63 7.59
CA GLN A 263 16.75 -0.84 7.36
C GLN A 263 17.50 -1.09 8.68
N THR A 264 16.91 -1.88 9.58
CA THR A 264 17.49 -2.18 10.89
C THR A 264 17.26 -3.63 11.28
N VAL A 265 18.30 -4.25 11.83
CA VAL A 265 18.16 -5.44 12.64
C VAL A 265 17.81 -4.99 14.07
N PHE A 266 16.63 -5.35 14.58
CA PHE A 266 16.13 -4.83 15.86
C PHE A 266 17.10 -5.06 17.03
N HIS A 267 17.51 -6.32 17.23
CA HIS A 267 18.45 -6.72 18.27
C HIS A 267 19.11 -8.04 17.84
N TYR A 268 20.41 -8.20 18.08
CA TYR A 268 21.17 -9.41 17.69
C TYR A 268 20.56 -10.71 18.23
N ILE A 269 20.09 -10.73 19.48
CA ILE A 269 19.43 -11.91 20.06
C ILE A 269 18.11 -12.22 19.33
N LEU A 270 17.31 -11.19 19.02
CA LEU A 270 16.04 -11.39 18.33
C LEU A 270 16.27 -11.91 16.91
N ASP A 271 17.25 -11.34 16.21
CA ASP A 271 17.68 -11.79 14.88
C ASP A 271 18.06 -13.28 14.89
N ARG A 272 18.88 -13.67 15.84
CA ARG A 272 19.33 -15.06 16.00
C ARG A 272 18.18 -16.02 16.32
N VAL A 273 17.24 -15.61 17.17
CA VAL A 273 16.04 -16.41 17.48
C VAL A 273 15.15 -16.56 16.24
N LEU A 274 14.94 -15.49 15.49
CA LEU A 274 14.14 -15.50 14.27
C LEU A 274 14.78 -16.37 13.18
N GLY A 275 16.09 -16.28 12.98
CA GLY A 275 16.80 -17.11 12.02
C GLY A 275 16.81 -18.59 12.42
N LEU A 276 16.92 -18.89 13.72
CA LEU A 276 16.73 -20.25 14.25
C LEU A 276 15.33 -20.79 13.95
N ILE A 277 14.27 -19.98 14.15
CA ILE A 277 12.89 -20.37 13.83
C ILE A 277 12.74 -20.60 12.33
N MET A 278 13.33 -19.74 11.49
CA MET A 278 13.27 -19.85 10.04
C MET A 278 13.89 -21.15 9.55
N ILE A 279 15.16 -21.40 9.87
CA ILE A 279 15.89 -22.56 9.33
C ILE A 279 15.37 -23.88 9.90
N SER A 280 15.03 -23.90 11.19
CA SER A 280 14.44 -25.11 11.77
C SER A 280 13.05 -25.37 11.17
N GLY A 281 12.24 -24.32 10.98
CA GLY A 281 10.95 -24.40 10.30
C GLY A 281 11.06 -24.97 8.89
N TRP A 282 12.08 -24.57 8.12
CA TRP A 282 12.38 -25.10 6.78
C TRP A 282 12.69 -26.61 6.82
N MET A 283 13.60 -27.02 7.70
CA MET A 283 14.00 -28.42 7.82
C MET A 283 12.84 -29.33 8.26
N LEU A 284 12.01 -28.85 9.19
CA LEU A 284 10.78 -29.54 9.56
C LEU A 284 9.83 -29.66 8.37
N TYR A 285 9.67 -28.58 7.61
CA TYR A 285 8.79 -28.55 6.43
C TYR A 285 9.23 -29.55 5.34
N VAL A 286 10.52 -29.63 5.02
CA VAL A 286 11.08 -30.61 4.07
C VAL A 286 10.84 -32.04 4.56
N GLY A 287 11.15 -32.33 5.83
CA GLY A 287 10.92 -33.64 6.43
C GLY A 287 9.44 -34.06 6.47
N VAL A 288 8.55 -33.13 6.78
CA VAL A 288 7.10 -33.38 6.77
C VAL A 288 6.58 -33.60 5.34
N THR A 289 7.16 -32.94 4.33
CA THR A 289 6.82 -33.19 2.92
C THR A 289 7.20 -34.60 2.48
N LEU A 290 8.38 -35.10 2.89
CA LEU A 290 8.76 -36.50 2.69
C LEU A 290 7.85 -37.47 3.44
N THR A 291 7.48 -37.13 4.68
CA THR A 291 6.50 -37.89 5.45
C THR A 291 5.16 -37.98 4.71
N LEU A 292 4.69 -36.89 4.09
CA LEU A 292 3.46 -36.86 3.30
C LEU A 292 3.57 -37.76 2.05
N ALA A 293 4.71 -37.75 1.37
CA ALA A 293 4.93 -38.63 0.22
C ALA A 293 4.90 -40.12 0.62
N ILE A 294 5.60 -40.48 1.71
CA ILE A 294 5.60 -41.84 2.27
C ILE A 294 4.20 -42.27 2.71
N ASP A 295 3.46 -41.38 3.36
CA ASP A 295 2.09 -41.63 3.78
C ASP A 295 1.20 -42.00 2.58
N ARG A 296 1.30 -41.24 1.47
CA ARG A 296 0.57 -41.54 0.23
C ARG A 296 0.99 -42.85 -0.40
N LEU A 297 2.28 -43.15 -0.43
CA LEU A 297 2.79 -44.42 -0.93
C LEU A 297 2.19 -45.60 -0.17
N LEU A 298 2.22 -45.55 1.15
CA LEU A 298 1.71 -46.61 2.01
C LEU A 298 0.20 -46.80 1.88
N ILE A 299 -0.57 -45.72 1.65
CA ILE A 299 -2.01 -45.80 1.36
C ILE A 299 -2.28 -46.61 0.08
N PHE A 300 -1.47 -46.45 -0.97
CA PHE A 300 -1.66 -47.17 -2.23
C PHE A 300 -1.09 -48.60 -2.24
N ILE A 301 0.07 -48.83 -1.61
CA ILE A 301 0.68 -50.16 -1.57
C ILE A 301 -0.06 -51.07 -0.59
N CYS A 302 -0.38 -50.55 0.60
CA CYS A 302 -0.84 -51.34 1.74
C CYS A 302 -2.15 -50.78 2.34
N PRO A 303 -3.25 -50.64 1.55
CA PRO A 303 -4.47 -49.96 1.99
C PRO A 303 -5.16 -50.59 3.21
N ARG A 304 -4.86 -51.86 3.53
CA ARG A 304 -5.42 -52.58 4.69
C ARG A 304 -4.44 -52.77 5.86
N SER A 305 -3.21 -52.30 5.73
CA SER A 305 -2.21 -52.51 6.77
C SER A 305 -2.47 -51.64 7.99
N ARG A 306 -2.59 -52.25 9.17
CA ARG A 306 -2.65 -51.53 10.45
C ARG A 306 -1.33 -50.83 10.81
N TYR A 307 -0.24 -51.18 10.13
CA TYR A 307 1.09 -50.63 10.41
C TYR A 307 1.38 -49.29 9.74
N HIS A 308 0.62 -48.91 8.70
CA HIS A 308 0.83 -47.65 7.97
C HIS A 308 0.82 -46.41 8.89
N PRO A 309 -0.18 -46.20 9.76
CA PRO A 309 -0.18 -45.06 10.67
C PRO A 309 1.01 -45.04 11.62
N ILE A 310 1.45 -46.21 12.10
CA ILE A 310 2.60 -46.34 13.00
C ILE A 310 3.85 -45.84 12.28
N VAL A 311 4.10 -46.33 11.05
CA VAL A 311 5.25 -45.90 10.25
C VAL A 311 5.20 -44.39 10.00
N THR A 312 4.07 -43.84 9.56
CA THR A 312 3.96 -42.39 9.31
C THR A 312 4.17 -41.57 10.59
N TYR A 313 3.63 -41.98 11.75
CA TYR A 313 3.87 -41.27 13.02
C TYR A 313 5.31 -41.39 13.52
N THR A 314 5.95 -42.55 13.35
CA THR A 314 7.36 -42.72 13.70
C THR A 314 8.23 -41.80 12.85
N VAL A 315 7.98 -41.75 11.54
CA VAL A 315 8.68 -40.84 10.62
C VAL A 315 8.40 -39.38 10.97
N LEU A 316 7.13 -39.00 11.18
CA LEU A 316 6.75 -37.64 11.60
C LEU A 316 7.43 -37.23 12.91
N SER A 317 7.40 -38.11 13.92
CA SER A 317 8.03 -37.87 15.23
C SER A 317 9.54 -37.73 15.09
N SER A 318 10.18 -38.52 14.21
CA SER A 318 11.62 -38.42 13.98
C SER A 318 12.01 -37.04 13.41
N TYR A 319 11.19 -36.45 12.53
CA TYR A 319 11.43 -35.10 12.02
C TYR A 319 11.19 -34.00 13.05
N TRP A 320 10.22 -34.17 13.96
CA TRP A 320 10.05 -33.24 15.09
C TRP A 320 11.23 -33.30 16.08
N VAL A 321 11.78 -34.49 16.31
CA VAL A 321 13.00 -34.65 17.12
C VAL A 321 14.18 -34.00 16.41
N MET A 322 14.34 -34.23 15.10
CA MET A 322 15.38 -33.59 14.28
C MET A 322 15.25 -32.06 14.29
N TRP A 323 14.02 -31.52 14.18
CA TRP A 323 13.74 -30.10 14.34
C TRP A 323 14.24 -29.57 15.69
N LEU A 324 13.90 -30.24 16.78
CA LEU A 324 14.33 -29.85 18.12
C LEU A 324 15.85 -29.92 18.27
N SER A 325 16.50 -30.97 17.74
CA SER A 325 17.96 -31.09 17.72
C SER A 325 18.60 -29.94 16.95
N LEU A 326 18.02 -29.53 15.82
CA LEU A 326 18.50 -28.39 15.05
C LEU A 326 18.29 -27.06 15.76
N VAL A 327 17.17 -26.87 16.46
CA VAL A 327 16.95 -25.70 17.33
C VAL A 327 18.05 -25.61 18.40
N VAL A 328 18.36 -26.73 19.07
CA VAL A 328 19.44 -26.79 20.06
C VAL A 328 20.80 -26.50 19.42
N LEU A 329 21.09 -27.10 18.26
CA LEU A 329 22.34 -26.88 17.52
C LEU A 329 22.50 -25.42 17.10
N MET A 330 21.48 -24.81 16.49
CA MET A 330 21.51 -23.41 16.04
C MET A 330 21.52 -22.40 17.21
N SER A 331 21.15 -22.84 18.41
CA SER A 331 21.29 -22.04 19.64
C SER A 331 22.74 -22.01 20.15
N MET A 332 23.61 -22.95 19.75
CA MET A 332 24.99 -23.02 20.23
C MET A 332 25.87 -21.90 19.62
N PRO A 333 26.84 -21.35 20.37
CA PRO A 333 27.82 -20.40 19.82
C PRO A 333 28.58 -21.02 18.63
N GLY A 334 28.81 -20.21 17.59
CA GLY A 334 29.40 -20.66 16.31
C GLY A 334 28.39 -21.22 15.30
N TYR A 335 27.10 -21.26 15.66
CA TYR A 335 25.99 -21.58 14.77
C TYR A 335 24.99 -20.43 14.74
N GLY A 336 24.48 -20.11 13.56
CA GLY A 336 23.58 -18.99 13.34
C GLY A 336 23.04 -18.91 11.92
N TYR A 337 21.79 -18.50 11.82
CA TYR A 337 21.15 -18.03 10.60
C TYR A 337 20.73 -16.60 10.90
N THR A 338 21.23 -15.63 10.16
CA THR A 338 21.15 -14.21 10.51
C THR A 338 20.57 -13.42 9.35
N TYR A 339 19.90 -12.32 9.67
CA TYR A 339 19.29 -11.45 8.67
C TYR A 339 20.33 -10.42 8.21
N GLU A 340 21.05 -10.74 7.14
CA GLU A 340 22.21 -9.97 6.66
C GLU A 340 22.04 -9.57 5.18
N GLY A 341 22.78 -8.55 4.74
CA GLY A 341 22.77 -8.07 3.36
C GLY A 341 22.03 -6.75 3.13
N LYS A 342 22.27 -6.14 1.97
CA LYS A 342 21.71 -4.84 1.56
C LYS A 342 20.18 -4.86 1.40
N TYR A 343 19.62 -6.05 1.16
CA TYR A 343 18.19 -6.32 1.03
C TYR A 343 17.59 -7.12 2.15
N TYR A 344 18.41 -7.38 3.17
CA TYR A 344 18.09 -8.18 4.33
C TYR A 344 17.47 -9.52 3.94
N THR A 345 18.32 -10.48 3.63
CA THR A 345 17.93 -11.87 3.41
C THR A 345 18.44 -12.71 4.57
N TRP A 346 17.82 -13.87 4.74
CA TRP A 346 18.31 -14.80 5.73
C TRP A 346 19.47 -15.60 5.13
N VAL A 347 20.62 -15.54 5.78
CA VAL A 347 21.83 -16.24 5.36
C VAL A 347 22.50 -16.91 6.55
N TYR A 348 23.26 -17.96 6.30
CA TYR A 348 24.09 -18.57 7.34
C TYR A 348 25.18 -17.61 7.79
N SER A 349 25.41 -17.53 9.11
CA SER A 349 26.50 -16.72 9.63
C SER A 349 27.85 -17.23 9.11
N ALA A 350 28.85 -16.35 9.09
CA ALA A 350 30.18 -16.69 8.56
C ALA A 350 30.96 -17.72 9.42
N ASP A 351 30.41 -18.13 10.57
CA ASP A 351 31.01 -19.08 11.51
C ASP A 351 31.18 -20.48 10.90
N SER A 352 32.20 -21.20 11.35
CA SER A 352 32.50 -22.55 10.84
C SER A 352 31.36 -23.55 11.06
N GLY A 353 30.64 -23.44 12.18
CA GLY A 353 29.47 -24.27 12.47
C GLY A 353 28.33 -24.01 11.49
N SER A 354 27.98 -22.74 11.27
CA SER A 354 26.97 -22.32 10.30
C SER A 354 27.29 -22.75 8.87
N ARG A 355 28.54 -22.62 8.42
CA ARG A 355 28.97 -23.13 7.10
C ARG A 355 28.84 -24.65 6.98
N THR A 356 29.14 -25.36 8.06
CA THR A 356 28.97 -26.81 8.10
C THR A 356 27.48 -27.17 7.97
N VAL A 357 26.58 -26.48 8.70
CA VAL A 357 25.14 -26.69 8.57
C VAL A 357 24.64 -26.35 7.16
N ALA A 358 25.08 -25.24 6.56
CA ALA A 358 24.75 -24.87 5.18
C ALA A 358 25.16 -25.96 4.17
N SER A 359 26.35 -26.54 4.35
CA SER A 359 26.80 -27.65 3.50
C SER A 359 25.95 -28.91 3.69
N ILE A 360 25.56 -29.22 4.92
CA ILE A 360 24.70 -30.37 5.25
C ILE A 360 23.30 -30.16 4.66
N GLU A 361 22.74 -28.95 4.76
CA GLU A 361 21.44 -28.59 4.22
C GLU A 361 21.36 -28.88 2.73
N GLN A 362 22.34 -28.45 1.93
CA GLN A 362 22.31 -28.67 0.49
C GLN A 362 22.15 -30.15 0.11
N TYR A 363 22.86 -31.04 0.82
CA TYR A 363 22.72 -32.49 0.61
C TYR A 363 21.42 -33.05 1.19
N TYR A 364 21.01 -32.55 2.36
CA TYR A 364 19.78 -32.96 3.02
C TYR A 364 18.55 -32.64 2.19
N ASP A 365 18.44 -31.41 1.70
CA ASP A 365 17.34 -30.93 0.86
C ASP A 365 17.32 -31.71 -0.45
N SER A 366 18.44 -31.74 -1.18
CA SER A 366 18.54 -32.45 -2.46
C SER A 366 18.19 -33.94 -2.31
N GLY A 367 18.70 -34.60 -1.26
CA GLY A 367 18.40 -36.00 -0.96
C GLY A 367 16.93 -36.22 -0.59
N SER A 368 16.36 -35.33 0.21
CA SER A 368 14.94 -35.39 0.61
C SER A 368 14.00 -35.17 -0.57
N PHE A 369 14.26 -34.18 -1.43
CA PHE A 369 13.46 -33.93 -2.63
C PHE A 369 13.62 -35.07 -3.66
N ALA A 370 14.82 -35.63 -3.83
CA ALA A 370 15.00 -36.82 -4.67
C ALA A 370 14.20 -38.02 -4.15
N ALA A 371 14.21 -38.25 -2.83
CA ALA A 371 13.41 -39.30 -2.20
C ALA A 371 11.90 -39.05 -2.39
N VAL A 372 11.42 -37.81 -2.17
CA VAL A 372 10.02 -37.41 -2.42
C VAL A 372 9.64 -37.67 -3.88
N PHE A 373 10.50 -37.29 -4.83
CA PHE A 373 10.25 -37.48 -6.26
C PHE A 373 10.09 -38.95 -6.62
N VAL A 374 11.04 -39.79 -6.19
CA VAL A 374 10.98 -41.24 -6.42
C VAL A 374 9.71 -41.83 -5.82
N VAL A 375 9.37 -41.45 -4.58
CA VAL A 375 8.15 -41.90 -3.92
C VAL A 375 6.90 -41.46 -4.70
N TYR A 376 6.83 -40.22 -5.18
CA TYR A 376 5.69 -39.75 -5.98
C TYR A 376 5.60 -40.38 -7.36
N LEU A 377 6.72 -40.73 -8.00
CA LEU A 377 6.71 -41.52 -9.23
C LEU A 377 6.12 -42.90 -9.00
N VAL A 378 6.46 -43.56 -7.89
CA VAL A 378 5.88 -44.84 -7.51
C VAL A 378 4.38 -44.67 -7.23
N VAL A 379 3.97 -43.66 -6.47
CA VAL A 379 2.55 -43.32 -6.23
C VAL A 379 1.81 -43.10 -7.54
N LEU A 380 2.38 -42.36 -8.48
CA LEU A 380 1.79 -42.10 -9.79
C LEU A 380 1.62 -43.40 -10.60
N ALA A 381 2.62 -44.28 -10.59
CA ALA A 381 2.53 -45.58 -11.25
C ALA A 381 1.41 -46.44 -10.66
N TYR A 382 1.26 -46.45 -9.33
CA TYR A 382 0.14 -47.13 -8.66
C TYR A 382 -1.22 -46.49 -8.97
N LEU A 383 -1.31 -45.16 -9.03
CA LEU A 383 -2.51 -44.44 -9.43
C LEU A 383 -2.93 -44.77 -10.87
N LEU A 384 -1.97 -44.81 -11.81
CA LEU A 384 -2.21 -45.19 -13.20
C LEU A 384 -2.66 -46.65 -13.31
N LYS A 385 -1.98 -47.58 -12.62
CA LYS A 385 -2.38 -48.98 -12.55
C LYS A 385 -3.78 -49.16 -11.97
N TYR A 386 -4.11 -48.40 -10.92
CA TYR A 386 -5.44 -48.42 -10.29
C TYR A 386 -6.53 -47.89 -11.23
N LYS A 387 -6.25 -46.79 -11.96
CA LYS A 387 -7.16 -46.24 -12.97
C LYS A 387 -7.40 -47.20 -14.13
N LEU A 388 -6.38 -47.95 -14.57
CA LEU A 388 -6.52 -48.95 -15.62
C LEU A 388 -7.31 -50.19 -15.16
N SER A 389 -7.22 -50.55 -13.88
CA SER A 389 -7.86 -51.75 -13.31
C SER A 389 -9.31 -51.52 -12.87
N SER A 390 -9.71 -50.29 -12.54
CA SER A 390 -11.05 -49.98 -12.03
C SER A 390 -11.97 -49.42 -13.12
N ARG A 391 -13.04 -50.15 -13.47
CA ARG A 391 -14.10 -49.68 -14.39
C ARG A 391 -15.08 -48.68 -13.76
N THR A 392 -15.07 -48.53 -12.43
CA THR A 392 -15.98 -47.64 -11.70
C THR A 392 -15.18 -46.64 -10.88
N GLU A 393 -15.31 -45.34 -11.17
CA GLU A 393 -14.66 -44.28 -10.41
C GLU A 393 -15.20 -44.21 -8.98
N SER A 394 -14.38 -44.60 -8.00
CA SER A 394 -14.72 -44.40 -6.58
C SER A 394 -14.52 -42.93 -6.19
N SER A 395 -15.41 -42.38 -5.37
CA SER A 395 -15.30 -41.01 -4.83
C SER A 395 -14.02 -40.80 -3.99
N SER A 396 -13.52 -41.87 -3.36
CA SER A 396 -12.25 -41.91 -2.65
C SER A 396 -11.07 -41.65 -3.60
N PHE A 397 -11.04 -42.29 -4.77
CA PHE A 397 -9.99 -42.07 -5.77
C PHE A 397 -9.92 -40.61 -6.23
N LYS A 398 -11.07 -39.96 -6.46
CA LYS A 398 -11.11 -38.53 -6.85
C LYS A 398 -10.52 -37.62 -5.77
N THR A 399 -10.73 -37.95 -4.49
CA THR A 399 -10.20 -37.15 -3.38
C THR A 399 -8.70 -37.34 -3.24
N GLU A 400 -8.24 -38.58 -3.31
CA GLU A 400 -6.81 -38.93 -3.27
C GLU A 400 -6.04 -38.32 -4.46
N LEU A 401 -6.61 -38.37 -5.67
CA LEU A 401 -6.01 -37.75 -6.85
C LEU A 401 -5.87 -36.24 -6.70
N LYS A 402 -6.86 -35.56 -6.11
CA LYS A 402 -6.77 -34.11 -5.83
C LYS A 402 -5.68 -33.79 -4.82
N MET A 403 -5.57 -34.57 -3.76
CA MET A 403 -4.53 -34.38 -2.75
C MET A 403 -3.13 -34.64 -3.34
N PHE A 404 -2.99 -35.71 -4.15
CA PHE A 404 -1.76 -35.97 -4.89
C PHE A 404 -1.42 -34.83 -5.85
N LEU A 405 -2.41 -34.29 -6.57
CA LEU A 405 -2.20 -33.15 -7.48
C LEU A 405 -1.73 -31.89 -6.74
N VAL A 406 -2.34 -31.56 -5.60
CA VAL A 406 -1.88 -30.46 -4.73
C VAL A 406 -0.42 -30.68 -4.35
N SER A 407 -0.11 -31.86 -3.79
CA SER A 407 1.24 -32.21 -3.34
C SER A 407 2.27 -32.22 -4.48
N ALA A 408 1.89 -32.66 -5.68
CA ALA A 408 2.76 -32.71 -6.84
C ALA A 408 3.06 -31.30 -7.38
N ILE A 409 2.06 -30.42 -7.47
CA ILE A 409 2.25 -29.02 -7.87
C ILE A 409 3.14 -28.30 -6.86
N THR A 410 2.87 -28.48 -5.55
CA THR A 410 3.68 -27.85 -4.52
C THR A 410 5.12 -28.37 -4.53
N PHE A 411 5.30 -29.67 -4.71
CA PHE A 411 6.61 -30.30 -4.83
C PHE A 411 7.37 -29.82 -6.08
N ALA A 412 6.70 -29.67 -7.22
CA ALA A 412 7.33 -29.16 -8.44
C ALA A 412 7.86 -27.74 -8.24
N TYR A 413 7.06 -26.87 -7.60
CA TYR A 413 7.48 -25.50 -7.29
C TYR A 413 8.58 -25.46 -6.21
N GLN A 414 8.53 -26.31 -5.18
CA GLN A 414 9.62 -26.47 -4.20
C GLN A 414 10.92 -26.89 -4.87
N THR A 415 10.86 -27.94 -5.70
CA THR A 415 12.03 -28.43 -6.44
C THR A 415 12.57 -27.34 -7.36
N PHE A 416 11.68 -26.60 -8.02
CA PHE A 416 12.07 -25.45 -8.82
C PHE A 416 12.82 -24.41 -7.97
N ILE A 417 12.29 -24.00 -6.82
CA ILE A 417 12.95 -23.03 -5.93
C ILE A 417 14.33 -23.56 -5.48
N VAL A 418 14.43 -24.81 -5.06
CA VAL A 418 15.67 -25.41 -4.52
C VAL A 418 16.72 -25.57 -5.62
N VAL A 419 16.33 -26.05 -6.80
CA VAL A 419 17.23 -26.12 -7.96
C VAL A 419 17.66 -24.72 -8.36
N TRP A 420 16.72 -23.77 -8.37
CA TRP A 420 16.98 -22.38 -8.71
C TRP A 420 17.93 -21.73 -7.70
N SER A 421 17.74 -21.92 -6.40
CA SER A 421 18.54 -21.31 -5.32
C SER A 421 19.95 -21.88 -5.20
N PHE A 422 20.15 -23.18 -5.41
CA PHE A 422 21.48 -23.81 -5.23
C PHE A 422 22.29 -23.96 -6.52
N TRP A 423 21.64 -24.13 -7.69
CA TRP A 423 22.33 -24.60 -8.90
C TRP A 423 22.39 -23.58 -10.03
N ILE A 424 21.60 -22.51 -9.98
CA ILE A 424 21.71 -21.45 -10.97
C ILE A 424 22.84 -20.51 -10.52
N PRO A 425 23.89 -20.32 -11.33
CA PRO A 425 24.99 -19.46 -10.98
C PRO A 425 24.48 -18.03 -10.77
N MET A 426 24.83 -17.47 -9.60
CA MET A 426 24.50 -16.10 -9.19
C MET A 426 24.99 -15.04 -10.18
N ASP A 427 25.89 -15.39 -11.10
CA ASP A 427 26.49 -14.47 -12.06
C ASP A 427 25.51 -13.93 -13.12
N VAL A 428 24.33 -14.55 -13.29
CA VAL A 428 23.36 -14.17 -14.34
C VAL A 428 22.44 -13.03 -13.89
N ILE A 429 22.16 -12.90 -12.60
CA ILE A 429 21.19 -11.95 -12.05
C ILE A 429 21.88 -11.13 -10.97
N ASP A 430 21.49 -9.86 -10.85
CA ASP A 430 21.97 -9.00 -9.77
C ASP A 430 21.75 -9.70 -8.40
N PRO A 431 22.80 -9.96 -7.60
CA PRO A 431 22.70 -10.75 -6.37
C PRO A 431 21.69 -10.15 -5.39
N ASP A 432 21.58 -8.83 -5.39
CA ASP A 432 20.63 -8.08 -4.59
C ASP A 432 19.16 -8.35 -4.97
N LEU A 433 18.89 -8.41 -6.29
CA LEU A 433 17.55 -8.70 -6.82
C LEU A 433 17.22 -10.18 -6.63
N TRP A 434 18.22 -11.04 -6.79
CA TRP A 434 18.10 -12.48 -6.59
C TRP A 434 17.58 -12.81 -5.20
N ASP A 435 18.20 -12.20 -4.20
CA ASP A 435 17.87 -12.28 -2.78
C ASP A 435 16.42 -11.89 -2.48
N ILE A 436 15.93 -10.81 -3.12
CA ILE A 436 14.53 -10.39 -3.02
C ILE A 436 13.60 -11.42 -3.65
N ILE A 437 13.93 -11.87 -4.88
CA ILE A 437 13.12 -12.84 -5.61
C ILE A 437 13.02 -14.15 -4.82
N LEU A 438 14.14 -14.63 -4.27
CA LEU A 438 14.18 -15.84 -3.47
C LEU A 438 13.32 -15.72 -2.21
N SER A 439 13.40 -14.58 -1.51
CA SER A 439 12.58 -14.32 -0.31
C SER A 439 11.08 -14.30 -0.64
N ILE A 440 10.68 -13.63 -1.73
CA ILE A 440 9.27 -13.63 -2.17
C ILE A 440 8.83 -15.04 -2.58
N ALA A 441 9.67 -15.75 -3.34
CA ALA A 441 9.37 -17.11 -3.79
C ALA A 441 9.16 -18.04 -2.59
N TRP A 442 9.98 -17.92 -1.55
CA TRP A 442 9.88 -18.66 -0.29
C TRP A 442 8.61 -18.30 0.50
N ILE A 443 8.24 -17.02 0.59
CA ILE A 443 6.96 -16.63 1.21
C ILE A 443 5.77 -17.25 0.46
N ILE A 444 5.77 -17.21 -0.88
CA ILE A 444 4.73 -17.83 -1.72
C ILE A 444 4.69 -19.34 -1.49
N GLU A 445 5.86 -19.97 -1.41
CA GLU A 445 6.02 -21.40 -1.18
C GLU A 445 5.30 -21.85 0.10
N CYS A 446 5.50 -21.12 1.21
CA CYS A 446 4.81 -21.34 2.48
C CYS A 446 3.27 -21.17 2.42
N GLY A 447 2.75 -20.44 1.43
CA GLY A 447 1.31 -20.21 1.24
C GLY A 447 0.66 -21.03 0.13
N MET A 448 1.44 -21.62 -0.76
CA MET A 448 0.92 -22.29 -1.95
C MET A 448 0.17 -23.58 -1.59
N PHE A 449 0.69 -24.40 -0.67
CA PHE A 449 0.02 -25.63 -0.24
C PHE A 449 -1.39 -25.39 0.33
N PRO A 450 -1.60 -24.51 1.34
CA PRO A 450 -2.94 -24.27 1.87
C PRO A 450 -3.86 -23.65 0.82
N VAL A 451 -3.39 -22.69 0.01
CA VAL A 451 -4.19 -22.06 -1.05
C VAL A 451 -4.66 -23.09 -2.08
N LEU A 452 -3.76 -23.93 -2.61
CA LEU A 452 -4.14 -24.98 -3.55
C LEU A 452 -5.07 -26.02 -2.93
N THR A 453 -4.86 -26.38 -1.66
CA THR A 453 -5.75 -27.29 -0.92
C THR A 453 -7.17 -26.71 -0.85
N LEU A 454 -7.31 -25.42 -0.55
CA LEU A 454 -8.61 -24.72 -0.48
C LEU A 454 -9.29 -24.62 -1.85
N ILE A 455 -8.52 -24.34 -2.90
CA ILE A 455 -9.01 -24.25 -4.28
C ILE A 455 -9.55 -25.61 -4.74
N LEU A 456 -8.75 -26.68 -4.60
CA LEU A 456 -9.07 -27.99 -5.17
C LEU A 456 -10.05 -28.82 -4.32
N ASN A 457 -10.06 -28.63 -3.00
CA ASN A 457 -10.90 -29.40 -2.09
C ASN A 457 -12.21 -28.68 -1.73
N LYS A 458 -13.24 -28.87 -2.57
CA LYS A 458 -14.60 -28.34 -2.33
C LYS A 458 -15.20 -28.79 -0.99
N ASN A 459 -14.92 -30.01 -0.53
CA ASN A 459 -15.44 -30.51 0.75
C ASN A 459 -14.79 -29.77 1.92
N LEU A 460 -13.48 -29.56 1.86
CA LEU A 460 -12.76 -28.79 2.85
C LEU A 460 -13.23 -27.34 2.87
N ARG A 461 -13.42 -26.71 1.70
CA ARG A 461 -14.00 -25.37 1.60
C ARG A 461 -15.43 -25.32 2.16
N GLY A 462 -16.26 -26.29 1.81
CA GLY A 462 -17.61 -26.45 2.35
C GLY A 462 -17.60 -26.66 3.86
N ARG A 463 -16.56 -27.31 4.41
CA ARG A 463 -16.36 -27.47 5.85
C ARG A 463 -15.70 -26.30 6.52
N ILE A 464 -14.85 -25.54 5.86
CA ILE A 464 -14.40 -24.25 6.37
C ILE A 464 -15.64 -23.40 6.45
N ASN A 465 -16.39 -23.25 5.35
CA ASN A 465 -17.68 -22.57 5.36
C ASN A 465 -18.64 -23.14 6.40
N HIS A 466 -18.69 -24.45 6.64
CA HIS A 466 -19.54 -25.05 7.67
C HIS A 466 -18.99 -24.87 9.08
N SER A 467 -17.69 -24.99 9.35
CA SER A 467 -17.07 -24.77 10.65
C SER A 467 -17.11 -23.30 11.01
N VAL A 468 -16.93 -22.45 10.02
CA VAL A 468 -17.20 -21.01 10.06
C VAL A 468 -18.69 -20.81 10.36
N ARG A 469 -19.61 -21.37 9.57
CA ARG A 469 -21.07 -21.28 9.81
C ARG A 469 -21.52 -21.94 11.12
N LYS A 470 -20.81 -22.95 11.62
CA LYS A 470 -21.12 -23.72 12.84
C LYS A 470 -20.54 -23.03 14.04
N GLN A 471 -19.36 -22.44 13.94
CA GLN A 471 -18.87 -21.51 14.95
C GLN A 471 -19.84 -20.34 15.02
N VAL A 472 -20.26 -19.82 13.87
CA VAL A 472 -21.32 -18.81 13.76
C VAL A 472 -22.67 -19.31 14.25
N SER A 473 -23.06 -20.58 14.05
CA SER A 473 -24.36 -21.14 14.48
C SER A 473 -24.37 -21.61 15.93
N ILE A 474 -23.24 -22.04 16.49
CA ILE A 474 -23.06 -22.28 17.93
C ILE A 474 -23.05 -20.94 18.63
N ASN A 475 -22.33 -19.95 18.08
CA ASN A 475 -22.45 -18.57 18.50
C ASN A 475 -23.93 -18.14 18.40
N ALA A 476 -24.65 -18.43 17.30
CA ALA A 476 -26.06 -18.11 17.11
C ALA A 476 -27.02 -18.88 18.05
N HIS A 477 -26.73 -20.13 18.44
CA HIS A 477 -27.54 -20.90 19.39
C HIS A 477 -27.27 -20.49 20.84
N PHE A 478 -26.03 -20.11 21.16
CA PHE A 478 -25.73 -19.37 22.38
C PHE A 478 -26.52 -18.04 22.37
N ALA A 479 -26.62 -17.38 21.21
CA ALA A 479 -27.44 -16.18 20.97
C ALA A 479 -28.96 -16.39 20.82
N LEU A 480 -29.46 -17.62 20.69
CA LEU A 480 -30.89 -17.95 20.73
C LEU A 480 -31.31 -18.35 22.15
N ALA A 481 -30.39 -18.89 22.95
CA ALA A 481 -30.56 -19.05 24.39
C ALA A 481 -30.39 -17.71 25.15
N THR A 482 -29.71 -16.73 24.55
CA THR A 482 -29.68 -15.33 24.96
C THR A 482 -30.04 -14.46 23.75
N THR A 483 -31.33 -14.30 23.45
CA THR A 483 -31.90 -13.52 22.33
C THR A 483 -31.07 -12.28 21.94
N GLN A 484 -30.11 -12.43 21.03
CA GLN A 484 -29.44 -11.37 20.26
C GLN A 484 -28.43 -11.95 19.27
N ASP A 485 -28.63 -11.70 17.98
CA ASP A 485 -27.86 -12.22 16.83
C ASP A 485 -26.34 -12.22 17.02
N MET A 486 -25.70 -13.40 17.04
CA MET A 486 -24.25 -13.48 17.15
C MET A 486 -23.53 -13.29 15.80
N PRO A 487 -22.36 -12.63 15.81
CA PRO A 487 -21.52 -12.32 14.66
C PRO A 487 -21.19 -13.50 13.73
N THR A 488 -21.45 -13.29 12.44
CA THR A 488 -20.98 -14.17 11.36
C THR A 488 -19.48 -13.95 11.11
N LEU A 489 -18.71 -14.95 10.65
CA LEU A 489 -17.28 -14.72 10.32
C LEU A 489 -17.12 -13.64 9.24
N THR A 490 -18.11 -13.55 8.35
CA THR A 490 -18.23 -12.49 7.34
C THR A 490 -18.26 -11.09 7.95
N THR A 491 -18.59 -10.92 9.23
CA THR A 491 -18.51 -9.65 9.94
C THR A 491 -17.36 -9.59 10.94
N ILE A 492 -16.98 -10.72 11.55
CA ILE A 492 -15.78 -10.79 12.42
C ILE A 492 -14.52 -10.40 11.65
N VAL A 493 -14.34 -10.90 10.42
CA VAL A 493 -13.13 -10.62 9.64
C VAL A 493 -13.03 -9.14 9.28
N PRO A 494 -14.03 -8.50 8.64
CA PRO A 494 -14.03 -7.06 8.43
C PRO A 494 -13.90 -6.27 9.74
N GLY A 495 -14.63 -6.64 10.79
CA GLY A 495 -14.56 -5.94 12.07
C GLY A 495 -13.17 -6.00 12.72
N LEU A 496 -12.49 -7.16 12.67
CA LEU A 496 -11.09 -7.28 13.09
C LEU A 496 -10.16 -6.46 12.19
N CYS A 497 -10.39 -6.45 10.88
CA CYS A 497 -9.63 -5.60 9.96
C CYS A 497 -9.81 -4.11 10.29
N TYR A 498 -11.04 -3.64 10.50
CA TYR A 498 -11.34 -2.26 10.86
C TYR A 498 -10.61 -1.90 12.16
N PHE A 499 -10.77 -2.72 13.19
CA PHE A 499 -10.18 -2.52 14.50
C PHE A 499 -8.65 -2.47 14.47
N ILE A 500 -8.01 -3.44 13.81
CA ILE A 500 -6.54 -3.52 13.75
C ILE A 500 -5.97 -2.36 12.93
N LEU A 501 -6.53 -2.11 11.74
CA LEU A 501 -6.06 -1.02 10.87
C LEU A 501 -6.28 0.34 11.52
N SER A 502 -7.44 0.56 12.13
CA SER A 502 -7.76 1.83 12.78
C SER A 502 -6.84 2.11 13.97
N ILE A 503 -6.53 1.11 14.80
CA ILE A 503 -5.59 1.26 15.92
C ILE A 503 -4.18 1.58 15.42
N ILE A 504 -3.69 0.85 14.41
CA ILE A 504 -2.37 1.07 13.84
C ILE A 504 -2.27 2.51 13.33
N PHE A 505 -3.23 2.95 12.53
CA PHE A 505 -3.21 4.31 11.99
C PHE A 505 -3.48 5.38 13.06
N PHE A 506 -4.28 5.10 14.09
CA PHE A 506 -4.48 6.00 15.21
C PHE A 506 -3.17 6.22 15.97
N ALA A 507 -2.42 5.13 16.23
CA ALA A 507 -1.11 5.21 16.87
C ALA A 507 -0.09 5.98 16.00
N VAL A 508 -0.05 5.73 14.69
CA VAL A 508 0.83 6.46 13.77
C VAL A 508 0.50 7.96 13.72
N ASN A 509 -0.78 8.31 13.61
CA ASN A 509 -1.24 9.70 13.68
C ASN A 509 -0.87 10.35 15.02
N GLY A 510 -1.11 9.66 16.14
CA GLY A 510 -0.82 10.12 17.49
C GLY A 510 0.68 10.37 17.72
N VAL A 511 1.54 9.44 17.29
CA VAL A 511 3.01 9.58 17.41
C VAL A 511 3.52 10.75 16.57
N LEU A 512 3.01 10.92 15.34
CA LEU A 512 3.36 12.06 14.50
C LEU A 512 2.88 13.38 15.14
N LEU A 513 1.65 13.43 15.63
CA LEU A 513 1.09 14.59 16.31
C LEU A 513 1.91 14.98 17.55
N LEU A 514 2.24 14.01 18.42
CA LEU A 514 3.10 14.23 19.59
C LEU A 514 4.48 14.75 19.18
N THR A 515 5.05 14.24 18.09
CA THR A 515 6.35 14.72 17.58
C THR A 515 6.27 16.18 17.11
N LEU A 516 5.18 16.55 16.43
CA LEU A 516 4.92 17.91 15.96
C LEU A 516 4.64 18.88 17.11
N LEU A 517 3.98 18.42 18.18
CA LEU A 517 3.73 19.22 19.39
C LEU A 517 5.00 19.40 20.24
N SER A 518 5.84 18.37 20.34
CA SER A 518 7.05 18.39 21.18
C SER A 518 8.17 19.27 20.62
N SER A 519 8.21 19.49 19.31
CA SER A 519 9.29 20.23 18.65
C SER A 519 8.94 21.70 18.42
N LYS A 520 9.76 22.63 18.96
CA LYS A 520 9.57 24.09 18.75
C LYS A 520 9.66 24.52 17.29
N GLU A 521 10.39 23.79 16.45
CA GLU A 521 10.56 24.07 15.02
C GLU A 521 9.27 23.90 14.21
N TYR A 522 8.33 23.07 14.66
CA TYR A 522 7.08 22.78 13.97
C TYR A 522 5.93 23.70 14.43
N LYS A 523 6.26 24.94 14.80
CA LYS A 523 5.28 25.98 15.19
C LYS A 523 4.81 26.87 14.02
N THR A 524 5.24 26.56 12.79
CA THR A 524 4.80 27.30 11.59
C THR A 524 3.32 27.09 11.31
N CYS A 525 2.70 28.01 10.56
CA CYS A 525 1.28 27.93 10.19
C CYS A 525 0.92 26.59 9.52
N THR A 526 1.73 26.14 8.55
CA THR A 526 1.61 24.85 7.88
C THR A 526 1.50 23.66 8.83
N TYR A 527 2.45 23.55 9.75
CA TYR A 527 2.43 22.46 10.73
C TYR A 527 1.24 22.54 11.67
N ASN A 528 0.63 23.72 11.87
CA ASN A 528 -0.61 23.84 12.62
C ASN A 528 -1.81 23.34 11.82
N VAL A 529 -1.87 23.60 10.50
CA VAL A 529 -2.87 22.97 9.61
C VAL A 529 -2.70 21.44 9.62
N ILE A 530 -1.46 20.95 9.51
CA ILE A 530 -1.15 19.51 9.58
C ILE A 530 -1.59 18.91 10.93
N LYS A 531 -1.33 19.58 12.06
CA LYS A 531 -1.81 19.11 13.37
C LYS A 531 -3.34 18.99 13.40
N SER A 532 -4.07 19.97 12.88
CA SER A 532 -5.52 19.91 12.77
C SER A 532 -5.98 18.77 11.86
N LEU A 533 -5.28 18.51 10.75
CA LEU A 533 -5.55 17.39 9.86
C LEU A 533 -5.38 16.04 10.59
N LEU A 534 -4.29 15.88 11.37
CA LEU A 534 -4.05 14.67 12.16
C LEU A 534 -5.14 14.47 13.23
N VAL A 535 -5.61 15.56 13.87
CA VAL A 535 -6.72 15.48 14.83
C VAL A 535 -8.01 15.02 14.14
N ALA A 536 -8.34 15.56 12.96
CA ALA A 536 -9.51 15.12 12.19
C ALA A 536 -9.41 13.63 11.81
N CYS A 537 -8.24 13.16 11.34
CA CYS A 537 -8.00 11.74 11.09
C CYS A 537 -8.18 10.88 12.34
N MET A 538 -7.65 11.33 13.50
CA MET A 538 -7.78 10.59 14.76
C MET A 538 -9.23 10.50 15.23
N MET A 539 -10.05 11.54 15.00
CA MET A 539 -11.48 11.50 15.31
C MET A 539 -12.20 10.42 14.49
N GLN A 540 -11.98 10.36 13.18
CA GLN A 540 -12.57 9.34 12.31
C GLN A 540 -12.04 7.93 12.64
N LEU A 541 -10.73 7.78 12.84
CA LEU A 541 -10.12 6.50 13.23
C LEU A 541 -10.60 5.99 14.59
N PHE A 542 -10.91 6.90 15.53
CA PHE A 542 -11.56 6.54 16.78
C PHE A 542 -12.94 5.93 16.50
N VAL A 543 -13.76 6.59 15.67
CA VAL A 543 -15.06 6.03 15.27
C VAL A 543 -14.89 4.67 14.61
N PHE A 544 -13.99 4.51 13.64
CA PHE A 544 -13.74 3.21 12.99
C PHE A 544 -13.22 2.12 13.95
N THR A 545 -12.49 2.50 14.98
CA THR A 545 -12.07 1.55 16.03
C THR A 545 -13.29 1.03 16.78
N VAL A 546 -14.22 1.92 17.15
CA VAL A 546 -15.47 1.54 17.79
C VAL A 546 -16.39 0.79 16.82
N SER A 547 -16.44 1.18 15.54
CA SER A 547 -17.14 0.46 14.47
C SER A 547 -16.59 -0.96 14.29
N GLY A 548 -15.28 -1.17 14.43
CA GLY A 548 -14.68 -2.51 14.45
C GLY A 548 -15.21 -3.37 15.59
N PHE A 549 -15.34 -2.82 16.81
CA PHE A 549 -16.04 -3.48 17.91
C PHE A 549 -17.53 -3.70 17.60
N MET A 550 -18.26 -2.68 17.12
CA MET A 550 -19.67 -2.82 16.79
C MET A 550 -19.91 -3.90 15.72
N THR A 551 -19.03 -4.01 14.73
CA THR A 551 -19.05 -5.06 13.70
C THR A 551 -18.74 -6.42 14.29
N ILE A 552 -17.68 -6.55 15.10
CA ILE A 552 -17.32 -7.84 15.72
C ILE A 552 -18.44 -8.34 16.63
N TRP A 553 -19.15 -7.45 17.33
CA TRP A 553 -20.24 -7.82 18.25
C TRP A 553 -21.64 -7.76 17.61
N GLN A 554 -21.77 -7.37 16.34
CA GLN A 554 -23.04 -7.14 15.65
C GLN A 554 -24.02 -6.28 16.47
N THR A 555 -23.52 -5.19 17.01
CA THR A 555 -24.34 -4.32 17.84
C THR A 555 -23.87 -2.90 17.70
N VAL A 556 -24.83 -1.99 17.65
CA VAL A 556 -24.59 -0.55 17.78
C VAL A 556 -24.40 -0.12 19.24
N PHE A 557 -24.38 -1.10 20.17
CA PHE A 557 -24.38 -0.98 21.63
C PHE A 557 -25.58 -0.20 22.20
N HIS A 558 -25.66 1.09 21.91
CA HIS A 558 -26.71 1.99 22.33
C HIS A 558 -26.96 3.04 21.24
N HIS A 559 -28.21 3.33 20.91
CA HIS A 559 -28.59 4.30 19.86
C HIS A 559 -27.93 5.69 20.05
N ILE A 560 -27.83 6.16 21.29
CA ILE A 560 -27.12 7.43 21.59
C ILE A 560 -25.64 7.34 21.22
N LEU A 561 -24.97 6.21 21.49
CA LEU A 561 -23.56 6.04 21.14
C LEU A 561 -23.39 6.03 19.62
N ASP A 562 -24.22 5.25 18.92
CA ASP A 562 -24.24 5.18 17.46
C ASP A 562 -24.38 6.57 16.83
N ARG A 563 -25.38 7.32 17.29
CA ARG A 563 -25.63 8.69 16.85
C ARG A 563 -24.46 9.62 17.13
N VAL A 564 -23.86 9.57 18.32
CA VAL A 564 -22.69 10.41 18.65
C VAL A 564 -21.51 10.07 17.74
N LEU A 565 -21.27 8.79 17.49
CA LEU A 565 -20.20 8.34 16.59
C LEU A 565 -20.46 8.76 15.14
N GLY A 566 -21.70 8.66 14.66
CA GLY A 566 -22.11 9.14 13.35
C GLY A 566 -21.91 10.64 13.19
N VAL A 567 -22.31 11.43 14.20
CA VAL A 567 -22.04 12.88 14.28
C VAL A 567 -20.55 13.16 14.17
N ILE A 568 -19.71 12.45 14.93
CA ILE A 568 -18.24 12.61 14.89
C ILE A 568 -17.69 12.22 13.52
N MET A 569 -18.18 11.14 12.92
CA MET A 569 -17.72 10.64 11.63
C MET A 569 -17.97 11.67 10.53
N ILE A 570 -19.24 12.07 10.33
CA ILE A 570 -19.62 12.94 9.22
C ILE A 570 -19.10 14.37 9.39
N SER A 571 -19.18 14.92 10.61
CA SER A 571 -18.59 16.24 10.85
C SER A 571 -17.07 16.17 10.69
N GLY A 572 -16.43 15.11 11.19
CA GLY A 572 -15.00 14.87 11.05
C GLY A 572 -14.55 14.77 9.60
N TRP A 573 -15.37 14.20 8.71
CA TRP A 573 -15.15 14.17 7.26
C TRP A 573 -15.13 15.59 6.67
N VAL A 574 -16.16 16.39 6.93
CA VAL A 574 -16.25 17.77 6.44
C VAL A 574 -15.10 18.63 6.95
N LEU A 575 -14.70 18.45 8.22
CA LEU A 575 -13.51 19.12 8.77
C LEU A 575 -12.24 18.69 8.03
N TYR A 576 -12.08 17.40 7.76
CA TYR A 576 -10.93 16.85 7.07
C TYR A 576 -10.79 17.41 5.64
N VAL A 577 -11.88 17.46 4.88
CA VAL A 577 -11.93 18.04 3.53
C VAL A 577 -11.60 19.54 3.58
N GLY A 578 -12.21 20.28 4.51
CA GLY A 578 -11.94 21.72 4.70
C GLY A 578 -10.50 22.05 5.10
N VAL A 579 -9.90 21.24 5.99
CA VAL A 579 -8.49 21.39 6.39
C VAL A 579 -7.56 21.03 5.23
N THR A 580 -7.91 20.07 4.38
CA THR A 580 -7.15 19.75 3.16
C THR A 580 -7.15 20.91 2.17
N LEU A 581 -8.28 21.58 1.98
CA LEU A 581 -8.36 22.82 1.20
C LEU A 581 -7.55 23.95 1.83
N THR A 582 -7.61 24.09 3.15
CA THR A 582 -6.76 25.06 3.88
C THR A 582 -5.27 24.78 3.67
N LEU A 583 -4.86 23.51 3.64
CA LEU A 583 -3.47 23.11 3.36
C LEU A 583 -3.06 23.49 1.93
N ALA A 584 -3.94 23.27 0.94
CA ALA A 584 -3.71 23.67 -0.44
C ALA A 584 -3.53 25.20 -0.56
N ILE A 585 -4.40 25.98 0.09
CA ILE A 585 -4.33 27.44 0.13
C ILE A 585 -3.02 27.90 0.80
N ASP A 586 -2.65 27.30 1.94
CA ASP A 586 -1.40 27.61 2.64
C ASP A 586 -0.18 27.37 1.74
N ARG A 587 -0.15 26.26 0.98
CA ARG A 587 0.90 26.00 -0.03
C ARG A 587 0.93 27.10 -1.09
N LEU A 588 -0.23 27.50 -1.62
CA LEU A 588 -0.32 28.54 -2.64
C LEU A 588 0.20 29.89 -2.13
N LEU A 589 -0.21 30.29 -0.92
CA LEU A 589 0.19 31.56 -0.31
C LEU A 589 1.71 31.66 -0.07
N ILE A 590 2.37 30.53 0.25
CA ILE A 590 3.83 30.49 0.39
C ILE A 590 4.53 30.86 -0.92
N PHE A 591 3.98 30.46 -2.08
CA PHE A 591 4.57 30.78 -3.38
C PHE A 591 4.20 32.16 -3.90
N ILE A 592 2.96 32.60 -3.69
CA ILE A 592 2.50 33.92 -4.14
C ILE A 592 3.13 35.02 -3.28
N TYR A 593 3.17 34.83 -1.96
CA TYR A 593 3.56 35.86 -1.00
C TYR A 593 4.58 35.36 0.03
N PRO A 594 5.80 34.96 -0.36
CA PRO A 594 6.77 34.30 0.52
C PRO A 594 7.21 35.12 1.75
N ARG A 595 7.01 36.44 1.76
CA ARG A 595 7.38 37.34 2.88
C ARG A 595 6.19 38.10 3.49
N SER A 596 4.96 37.73 3.13
CA SER A 596 3.79 38.45 3.61
C SER A 596 3.41 38.03 5.02
N HIS A 597 3.23 39.01 5.90
CA HIS A 597 2.64 38.82 7.22
C HIS A 597 1.15 38.39 7.15
N TYR A 598 0.50 38.50 5.99
CA TYR A 598 -0.90 38.12 5.82
C TYR A 598 -1.13 36.61 5.67
N ASN A 599 -0.12 35.82 5.26
CA ASN A 599 -0.33 34.38 5.02
C ASN A 599 -0.82 33.64 6.26
N PRO A 600 -0.20 33.80 7.45
CA PRO A 600 -0.70 33.11 8.64
C PRO A 600 -2.11 33.55 9.01
N ILE A 601 -2.46 34.83 8.82
CA ILE A 601 -3.79 35.36 9.13
C ILE A 601 -4.83 34.66 8.25
N ILE A 602 -4.63 34.62 6.93
CA ILE A 602 -5.55 33.97 6.00
C ILE A 602 -5.71 32.48 6.34
N THR A 603 -4.59 31.77 6.53
CA THR A 603 -4.62 30.34 6.85
C THR A 603 -5.31 30.07 8.20
N TYR A 604 -5.06 30.87 9.25
CA TYR A 604 -5.73 30.70 10.55
C TYR A 604 -7.21 31.06 10.49
N THR A 605 -7.60 32.10 9.74
CA THR A 605 -9.00 32.45 9.52
C THR A 605 -9.73 31.32 8.79
N ALA A 606 -9.14 30.77 7.72
CA ALA A 606 -9.68 29.62 7.01
C ALA A 606 -9.80 28.40 7.95
N LEU A 607 -8.72 28.06 8.67
CA LEU A 607 -8.72 26.95 9.62
C LEU A 607 -9.80 27.11 10.70
N SER A 608 -9.89 28.29 11.31
CA SER A 608 -10.91 28.61 12.31
C SER A 608 -12.33 28.49 11.74
N SER A 609 -12.55 28.97 10.51
CA SER A 609 -13.85 28.87 9.85
C SER A 609 -14.28 27.42 9.64
N TYR A 610 -13.38 26.51 9.27
CA TYR A 610 -13.70 25.09 9.13
C TYR A 610 -13.98 24.40 10.47
N TRP A 611 -13.32 24.80 11.56
CA TRP A 611 -13.68 24.33 12.91
C TRP A 611 -15.07 24.82 13.34
N VAL A 612 -15.47 26.03 12.95
CA VAL A 612 -16.83 26.53 13.20
C VAL A 612 -17.87 25.79 12.34
N ILE A 613 -17.56 25.51 11.07
CA ILE A 613 -18.42 24.69 10.19
C ILE A 613 -18.57 23.28 10.75
N TRP A 614 -17.46 22.66 11.16
CA TRP A 614 -17.46 21.36 11.84
C TRP A 614 -18.40 21.34 13.04
N LEU A 615 -18.27 22.32 13.93
CA LEU A 615 -19.10 22.41 15.13
C LEU A 615 -20.58 22.63 14.78
N SER A 616 -20.85 23.46 13.77
CA SER A 616 -22.22 23.75 13.31
C SER A 616 -22.87 22.50 12.71
N LEU A 617 -22.13 21.73 11.90
CA LEU A 617 -22.60 20.46 11.36
C LEU A 617 -22.76 19.40 12.46
N ALA A 618 -21.86 19.34 13.44
CA ALA A 618 -22.00 18.44 14.57
C ALA A 618 -23.28 18.74 15.38
N VAL A 619 -23.60 20.02 15.61
CA VAL A 619 -24.85 20.44 16.25
C VAL A 619 -26.06 20.09 15.39
N LEU A 620 -26.00 20.33 14.08
CA LEU A 620 -27.09 19.99 13.14
C LEU A 620 -27.38 18.48 13.13
N MET A 621 -26.35 17.64 12.99
CA MET A 621 -26.48 16.18 13.02
C MET A 621 -26.87 15.63 14.41
N SER A 622 -26.75 16.46 15.45
CA SER A 622 -27.28 16.13 16.79
C SER A 622 -28.78 16.40 16.92
N LEU A 623 -29.44 17.06 15.96
CA LEU A 623 -30.88 17.30 15.96
C LEU A 623 -31.66 16.09 15.41
N PRO A 624 -32.87 15.81 15.92
CA PRO A 624 -33.69 14.70 15.44
C PRO A 624 -34.04 14.85 13.94
N GLY A 625 -33.98 13.75 13.19
CA GLY A 625 -34.21 13.72 11.75
C GLY A 625 -32.99 14.02 10.87
N TYR A 626 -31.80 14.18 11.48
CA TYR A 626 -30.50 14.36 10.80
C TYR A 626 -29.51 13.30 11.29
N GLU A 627 -29.83 12.04 11.03
CA GLU A 627 -29.12 10.89 11.58
C GLU A 627 -28.18 10.26 10.54
N TYR A 628 -26.96 9.97 10.99
CA TYR A 628 -25.97 9.19 10.26
C TYR A 628 -25.64 8.01 11.16
N THR A 629 -26.14 6.83 10.83
CA THR A 629 -26.22 5.68 11.72
C THR A 629 -25.39 4.53 11.19
N TYR A 630 -24.96 3.66 12.09
CA TYR A 630 -24.19 2.46 11.75
C TYR A 630 -25.15 1.28 11.54
N GLU A 631 -25.58 1.06 10.30
CA GLU A 631 -26.63 0.09 9.97
C GLU A 631 -26.19 -0.87 8.84
N GLY A 632 -26.94 -1.95 8.66
CA GLY A 632 -26.70 -2.94 7.61
C GLY A 632 -25.99 -4.20 8.09
N LYS A 633 -25.97 -5.22 7.22
CA LYS A 633 -25.44 -6.56 7.53
C LYS A 633 -23.93 -6.56 7.81
N TYR A 634 -23.20 -5.59 7.28
CA TYR A 634 -21.76 -5.41 7.49
C TYR A 634 -21.43 -4.17 8.30
N TYR A 635 -22.47 -3.52 8.83
CA TYR A 635 -22.45 -2.27 9.56
C TYR A 635 -21.60 -1.22 8.84
N THR A 636 -22.25 -0.46 7.99
CA THR A 636 -21.68 0.71 7.33
C THR A 636 -22.33 1.95 7.86
N TRP A 637 -21.59 3.05 7.78
CA TRP A 637 -22.14 4.35 8.11
C TRP A 637 -23.01 4.81 6.95
N ILE A 638 -24.30 4.97 7.19
CA ILE A 638 -25.28 5.38 6.19
C ILE A 638 -26.17 6.51 6.75
N TYR A 639 -26.70 7.33 5.85
CA TYR A 639 -27.72 8.31 6.23
C TYR A 639 -29.05 7.61 6.48
N SER A 640 -29.77 8.00 7.54
CA SER A 640 -31.13 7.49 7.76
C SER A 640 -32.07 7.93 6.62
N GLU A 641 -33.20 7.24 6.49
CA GLU A 641 -34.23 7.58 5.49
C GLU A 641 -35.00 8.89 5.83
N ASP A 642 -34.68 9.54 6.94
CA ASP A 642 -35.30 10.80 7.33
C ASP A 642 -35.01 11.91 6.31
N SER A 643 -35.99 12.77 6.10
CA SER A 643 -35.89 13.86 5.13
C SER A 643 -34.70 14.80 5.39
N GLY A 644 -34.37 15.06 6.66
CA GLY A 644 -33.20 15.86 7.03
C GLY A 644 -31.87 15.18 6.68
N SER A 645 -31.74 13.90 6.99
CA SER A 645 -30.58 13.07 6.64
C SER A 645 -30.35 13.01 5.13
N GLN A 646 -31.42 12.82 4.34
CA GLN A 646 -31.34 12.80 2.87
C GLN A 646 -30.95 14.16 2.28
N VAL A 647 -31.39 15.27 2.90
CA VAL A 647 -30.95 16.61 2.53
C VAL A 647 -29.46 16.79 2.82
N VAL A 648 -28.97 16.33 3.98
CA VAL A 648 -27.54 16.39 4.31
C VAL A 648 -26.71 15.54 3.36
N ALA A 649 -27.14 14.30 3.06
CA ALA A 649 -26.49 13.43 2.08
C ALA A 649 -26.37 14.10 0.70
N SER A 650 -27.43 14.77 0.27
CA SER A 650 -27.43 15.53 -0.99
C SER A 650 -26.46 16.71 -0.93
N ILE A 651 -26.45 17.47 0.18
CA ILE A 651 -25.53 18.61 0.37
C ILE A 651 -24.08 18.14 0.42
N GLU A 652 -23.79 17.03 1.09
CA GLU A 652 -22.46 16.43 1.19
C GLU A 652 -21.88 16.15 -0.19
N GLN A 653 -22.64 15.48 -1.06
CA GLN A 653 -22.19 15.18 -2.44
C GLN A 653 -21.74 16.45 -3.18
N TYR A 654 -22.53 17.52 -3.13
CA TYR A 654 -22.15 18.79 -3.77
C TYR A 654 -20.98 19.48 -3.08
N TYR A 655 -20.94 19.43 -1.75
CA TYR A 655 -19.87 20.00 -0.95
C TYR A 655 -18.53 19.32 -1.25
N ASP A 656 -18.50 17.99 -1.31
CA ASP A 656 -17.31 17.20 -1.61
C ASP A 656 -16.82 17.52 -3.01
N ILE A 657 -17.67 17.40 -4.04
CA ILE A 657 -17.30 17.73 -5.42
C ILE A 657 -16.73 19.15 -5.52
N GLY A 658 -17.43 20.13 -4.95
CA GLY A 658 -17.01 21.53 -4.98
C GLY A 658 -15.68 21.75 -4.28
N SER A 659 -15.48 21.12 -3.12
CA SER A 659 -14.24 21.21 -2.35
C SER A 659 -13.07 20.52 -3.05
N PHE A 660 -13.25 19.31 -3.57
CA PHE A 660 -12.21 18.59 -4.32
C PHE A 660 -11.84 19.34 -5.61
N ALA A 661 -12.82 19.90 -6.34
CA ALA A 661 -12.55 20.75 -7.49
C ALA A 661 -11.75 22.00 -7.12
N ALA A 662 -12.10 22.67 -6.02
CA ALA A 662 -11.35 23.82 -5.51
C ALA A 662 -9.91 23.43 -5.13
N VAL A 663 -9.72 22.33 -4.39
CA VAL A 663 -8.40 21.81 -4.02
C VAL A 663 -7.57 21.50 -5.27
N PHE A 664 -8.16 20.86 -6.28
CA PHE A 664 -7.50 20.54 -7.53
C PHE A 664 -7.00 21.79 -8.25
N VAL A 665 -7.85 22.81 -8.39
CA VAL A 665 -7.49 24.09 -9.02
C VAL A 665 -6.36 24.77 -8.26
N VAL A 666 -6.41 24.79 -6.92
CA VAL A 666 -5.36 25.37 -6.07
C VAL A 666 -4.05 24.60 -6.22
N TYR A 667 -4.07 23.26 -6.17
CA TYR A 667 -2.86 22.46 -6.37
C TYR A 667 -2.28 22.56 -7.78
N LEU A 668 -3.11 22.73 -8.80
CA LEU A 668 -2.64 23.01 -10.15
C LEU A 668 -1.91 24.36 -10.20
N ALA A 669 -2.45 25.40 -9.54
CA ALA A 669 -1.77 26.68 -9.40
C ALA A 669 -0.43 26.53 -8.66
N VAL A 670 -0.41 25.83 -7.53
CA VAL A 670 0.82 25.52 -6.77
C VAL A 670 1.85 24.82 -7.65
N PHE A 671 1.43 23.83 -8.43
CA PHE A 671 2.30 23.10 -9.35
C PHE A 671 2.90 24.00 -10.43
N VAL A 672 2.09 24.88 -11.04
CA VAL A 672 2.59 25.88 -12.01
C VAL A 672 3.62 26.81 -11.37
N TYR A 673 3.38 27.28 -10.13
CA TYR A 673 4.35 28.09 -9.39
C TYR A 673 5.62 27.32 -9.05
N LEU A 674 5.53 26.05 -8.65
CA LEU A 674 6.68 25.17 -8.42
C LEU A 674 7.51 24.98 -9.69
N LEU A 675 6.87 24.78 -10.85
CA LEU A 675 7.55 24.69 -12.14
C LEU A 675 8.25 26.01 -12.50
N LYS A 676 7.56 27.15 -12.33
CA LYS A 676 8.15 28.47 -12.55
C LYS A 676 9.34 28.70 -11.62
N PHE A 677 9.22 28.34 -10.35
CA PHE A 677 10.29 28.48 -9.36
C PHE A 677 11.51 27.61 -9.70
N LYS A 678 11.28 26.35 -10.12
CA LYS A 678 12.33 25.44 -10.59
C LYS A 678 13.04 25.97 -11.84
N LEU A 679 12.31 26.60 -12.75
CA LEU A 679 12.90 27.20 -13.96
C LEU A 679 13.71 28.47 -13.65
N SER A 680 13.28 29.26 -12.67
CA SER A 680 13.96 30.51 -12.29
C SER A 680 15.17 30.32 -11.38
N SER A 681 15.26 29.22 -10.64
CA SER A 681 16.37 28.95 -9.71
C SER A 681 17.42 28.04 -10.35
N ARG A 682 18.61 28.61 -10.64
CA ARG A 682 19.76 27.85 -11.17
C ARG A 682 20.43 26.96 -10.12
N THR A 683 20.14 27.18 -8.85
CA THR A 683 20.72 26.46 -7.71
C THR A 683 19.60 25.79 -6.90
N GLU A 684 19.71 24.47 -6.72
CA GLU A 684 18.74 23.71 -5.92
C GLU A 684 18.80 24.17 -4.44
N SER A 685 17.76 24.83 -3.96
CA SER A 685 17.65 25.16 -2.54
C SER A 685 17.09 23.96 -1.75
N ASN A 686 17.61 23.71 -0.55
CA ASN A 686 17.07 22.68 0.35
C ASN A 686 15.60 22.94 0.71
N SER A 687 15.18 24.21 0.72
CA SER A 687 13.79 24.61 0.93
C SER A 687 12.88 24.09 -0.19
N PHE A 688 13.29 24.18 -1.47
CA PHE A 688 12.51 23.64 -2.58
C PHE A 688 12.29 22.13 -2.47
N LYS A 689 13.32 21.37 -2.08
CA LYS A 689 13.20 19.91 -1.88
C LYS A 689 12.22 19.57 -0.76
N ALA A 690 12.21 20.34 0.33
CA ALA A 690 11.26 20.13 1.42
C ALA A 690 9.82 20.43 0.98
N GLU A 691 9.61 21.54 0.27
CA GLU A 691 8.30 21.94 -0.24
C GLU A 691 7.76 20.97 -1.29
N LEU A 692 8.60 20.52 -2.22
CA LEU A 692 8.21 19.54 -3.23
C LEU A 692 7.78 18.20 -2.61
N LYS A 693 8.48 17.76 -1.55
CA LYS A 693 8.11 16.53 -0.83
C LYS A 693 6.74 16.67 -0.16
N MET A 694 6.48 17.81 0.49
CA MET A 694 5.18 18.06 1.12
C MET A 694 4.07 18.14 0.07
N PHE A 695 4.29 18.83 -1.05
CA PHE A 695 3.35 18.86 -2.17
C PHE A 695 3.09 17.45 -2.72
N LEU A 696 4.13 16.62 -2.87
CA LEU A 696 3.98 15.24 -3.35
C LEU A 696 3.13 14.39 -2.39
N VAL A 697 3.35 14.48 -1.08
CA VAL A 697 2.49 13.82 -0.07
C VAL A 697 1.04 14.24 -0.30
N SER A 698 0.78 15.55 -0.31
CA SER A 698 -0.57 16.11 -0.46
C SER A 698 -1.24 15.74 -1.79
N ALA A 699 -0.48 15.68 -2.89
CA ALA A 699 -1.00 15.32 -4.20
C ALA A 699 -1.36 13.82 -4.28
N ILE A 700 -0.54 12.94 -3.71
CA ILE A 700 -0.83 11.50 -3.65
C ILE A 700 -2.08 11.27 -2.79
N THR A 701 -2.16 11.92 -1.61
CA THR A 701 -3.33 11.77 -0.74
C THR A 701 -4.59 12.31 -1.41
N PHE A 702 -4.50 13.46 -2.07
CA PHE A 702 -5.62 14.04 -2.82
C PHE A 702 -6.09 13.15 -3.98
N ALA A 703 -5.16 12.54 -4.71
CA ALA A 703 -5.51 11.63 -5.81
C ALA A 703 -6.27 10.39 -5.30
N TYR A 704 -5.81 9.80 -4.19
CA TYR A 704 -6.48 8.68 -3.55
C TYR A 704 -7.84 9.06 -2.96
N GLN A 705 -7.96 10.23 -2.32
CA GLN A 705 -9.24 10.79 -1.85
C GLN A 705 -10.23 10.96 -3.00
N THR A 706 -9.79 11.61 -4.08
CA THR A 706 -10.61 11.82 -5.28
C THR A 706 -11.06 10.48 -5.85
N PHE A 707 -10.16 9.50 -5.89
CA PHE A 707 -10.50 8.14 -6.32
C PHE A 707 -11.57 7.52 -5.44
N ILE A 708 -11.42 7.54 -4.10
CA ILE A 708 -12.45 7.01 -3.18
C ILE A 708 -13.77 7.71 -3.40
N VAL A 709 -13.80 9.03 -3.41
CA VAL A 709 -15.04 9.81 -3.54
C VAL A 709 -15.71 9.50 -4.88
N VAL A 710 -14.95 9.52 -5.98
CA VAL A 710 -15.45 9.15 -7.32
C VAL A 710 -16.01 7.72 -7.34
N TRP A 711 -15.30 6.81 -6.67
CA TRP A 711 -15.69 5.42 -6.56
C TRP A 711 -16.98 5.26 -5.74
N SER A 712 -17.11 5.95 -4.62
CA SER A 712 -18.26 5.88 -3.68
C SER A 712 -19.58 6.37 -4.27
N PHE A 713 -19.56 7.50 -4.99
CA PHE A 713 -20.82 8.13 -5.42
C PHE A 713 -21.20 7.87 -6.89
N TRP A 714 -20.26 7.50 -7.77
CA TRP A 714 -20.53 7.46 -9.22
C TRP A 714 -20.38 6.09 -9.87
N ILE A 715 -19.73 5.12 -9.23
CA ILE A 715 -19.66 3.78 -9.79
C ILE A 715 -20.93 3.03 -9.41
N PRO A 716 -21.68 2.48 -10.39
CA PRO A 716 -22.88 1.72 -10.11
C PRO A 716 -22.58 0.55 -9.19
N MET A 717 -23.37 0.42 -8.11
CA MET A 717 -23.27 -0.68 -7.15
C MET A 717 -23.47 -2.07 -7.80
N ASP A 718 -24.01 -2.13 -9.02
CA ASP A 718 -24.35 -3.38 -9.71
C ASP A 718 -23.13 -4.25 -10.08
N PHE A 719 -21.91 -3.69 -10.07
CA PHE A 719 -20.70 -4.43 -10.45
C PHE A 719 -20.13 -5.30 -9.32
N ILE A 720 -20.45 -5.02 -8.06
CA ILE A 720 -19.90 -5.69 -6.88
C ILE A 720 -21.03 -6.04 -5.93
N ASP A 721 -20.94 -7.18 -5.25
CA ASP A 721 -21.87 -7.54 -4.18
C ASP A 721 -21.98 -6.37 -3.17
N PRO A 722 -23.18 -5.80 -2.92
CA PRO A 722 -23.34 -4.57 -2.12
C PRO A 722 -22.72 -4.68 -0.72
N ASP A 723 -22.84 -5.88 -0.14
CA ASP A 723 -22.24 -6.26 1.13
C ASP A 723 -20.70 -6.17 1.13
N LEU A 724 -20.06 -6.62 0.04
CA LEU A 724 -18.61 -6.52 -0.14
C LEU A 724 -18.17 -5.08 -0.41
N TRP A 725 -18.97 -4.33 -1.15
CA TRP A 725 -18.71 -2.93 -1.47
C TRP A 725 -18.57 -2.09 -0.20
N ASP A 726 -19.52 -2.24 0.70
CA ASP A 726 -19.59 -1.60 2.00
C ASP A 726 -18.33 -1.84 2.86
N ILE A 727 -17.81 -3.07 2.81
CA ILE A 727 -16.55 -3.44 3.46
C ILE A 727 -15.36 -2.73 2.81
N ILE A 728 -15.28 -2.79 1.48
CA ILE A 728 -14.19 -2.19 0.71
C ILE A 728 -14.14 -0.68 0.97
N LEU A 729 -15.29 -0.02 0.95
CA LEU A 729 -15.39 1.42 1.18
C LEU A 729 -14.93 1.80 2.59
N SER A 730 -15.37 1.05 3.61
CA SER A 730 -14.95 1.27 5.00
C SER A 730 -13.43 1.10 5.17
N ILE A 731 -12.84 0.07 4.56
CA ILE A 731 -11.38 -0.14 4.59
C ILE A 731 -10.65 0.99 3.85
N ALA A 732 -11.15 1.39 2.69
CA ALA A 732 -10.56 2.46 1.88
C ALA A 732 -10.51 3.79 2.66
N TRP A 733 -11.59 4.10 3.39
CA TRP A 733 -11.70 5.27 4.27
C TRP A 733 -10.74 5.20 5.46
N ILE A 734 -10.61 4.04 6.12
CA ILE A 734 -9.61 3.84 7.20
C ILE A 734 -8.18 4.05 6.68
N ILE A 735 -7.87 3.51 5.49
CA ILE A 735 -6.57 3.69 4.83
C ILE A 735 -6.33 5.17 4.52
N GLU A 736 -7.34 5.91 4.10
CA GLU A 736 -7.24 7.34 3.82
C GLU A 736 -6.74 8.13 5.04
N CYS A 737 -7.35 7.90 6.21
CA CYS A 737 -6.95 8.53 7.46
C CYS A 737 -5.50 8.17 7.89
N GLY A 738 -5.01 7.00 7.48
CA GLY A 738 -3.67 6.48 7.77
C GLY A 738 -2.59 6.86 6.77
N MET A 739 -2.96 7.11 5.51
CA MET A 739 -2.04 7.29 4.40
C MET A 739 -1.23 8.59 4.53
N PHE A 740 -1.87 9.70 4.90
CA PHE A 740 -1.20 11.00 5.05
C PHE A 740 0.00 10.98 6.02
N PRO A 741 -0.13 10.53 7.29
CA PRO A 741 0.99 10.49 8.22
C PRO A 741 2.06 9.47 7.79
N VAL A 742 1.66 8.32 7.22
CA VAL A 742 2.60 7.31 6.73
C VAL A 742 3.46 7.88 5.59
N LEU A 743 2.85 8.49 4.58
CA LEU A 743 3.57 9.13 3.48
C LEU A 743 4.46 10.28 3.96
N THR A 744 3.99 11.07 4.92
CA THR A 744 4.77 12.15 5.54
C THR A 744 6.04 11.60 6.21
N LEU A 745 5.93 10.51 6.97
CA LEU A 745 7.06 9.85 7.63
C LEU A 745 8.02 9.19 6.64
N ILE A 746 7.50 8.61 5.56
CA ILE A 746 8.30 8.00 4.49
C ILE A 746 9.14 9.06 3.78
N LEU A 747 8.53 10.18 3.37
CA LEU A 747 9.19 11.19 2.54
C LEU A 747 10.06 12.17 3.35
N ASN A 748 9.79 12.35 4.64
CA ASN A 748 10.51 13.29 5.51
C ASN A 748 11.42 12.58 6.52
N LYS A 749 12.68 12.36 6.09
CA LYS A 749 13.75 11.76 6.92
C LYS A 749 13.96 12.46 8.27
N ASN A 750 13.80 13.78 8.33
CA ASN A 750 14.02 14.54 9.58
C ASN A 750 12.89 14.27 10.59
N LEU A 751 11.63 14.25 10.13
CA LEU A 751 10.51 13.87 10.98
C LEU A 751 10.64 12.43 11.47
N ARG A 752 11.02 11.50 10.58
CA ARG A 752 11.25 10.09 10.94
C ARG A 752 12.30 9.92 12.02
N GLY A 753 13.45 10.61 11.92
CA GLY A 753 14.50 10.56 12.95
C GLY A 753 14.01 11.06 14.31
N ARG A 754 13.12 12.06 14.35
CA ARG A 754 12.51 12.56 15.59
C ARG A 754 11.48 11.61 16.18
N VAL A 755 10.64 11.01 15.34
CA VAL A 755 9.71 9.96 15.75
C VAL A 755 10.49 8.79 16.35
N GLN A 756 11.56 8.34 15.68
CA GLN A 756 12.42 7.27 16.20
C GLN A 756 13.05 7.64 17.54
N ALA A 757 13.52 8.88 17.72
CA ALA A 757 14.06 9.34 18.99
C ALA A 757 12.99 9.37 20.11
N LEU A 758 11.77 9.82 19.79
CA LEU A 758 10.65 9.85 20.73
C LEU A 758 10.24 8.44 21.16
N VAL A 759 10.08 7.52 20.20
CA VAL A 759 9.65 6.13 20.45
C VAL A 759 10.74 5.33 21.16
N SER A 760 12.03 5.55 20.83
CA SER A 760 13.13 4.82 21.45
C SER A 760 13.41 5.24 22.89
N GLY A 761 12.72 6.26 23.43
CA GLY A 761 13.00 6.82 24.75
C GLY A 761 14.40 7.42 24.90
N LYS A 762 15.21 7.41 23.84
CA LYS A 762 16.53 8.04 23.79
C LYS A 762 16.30 9.53 23.78
N ARG A 763 16.30 10.12 24.97
CA ARG A 763 16.34 11.57 25.18
C ARG A 763 17.60 12.06 24.44
N ASN A 764 17.43 12.54 23.22
CA ASN A 764 18.50 13.12 22.45
C ASN A 764 19.11 14.22 23.32
N GLN A 765 20.27 13.93 23.91
CA GLN A 765 21.22 14.97 24.25
C GLN A 765 21.58 15.55 22.89
N THR A 766 20.83 16.57 22.45
CA THR A 766 21.24 17.39 21.32
C THR A 766 22.69 17.73 21.60
N PRO A 767 23.66 17.30 20.77
CA PRO A 767 25.03 17.72 20.96
C PRO A 767 24.95 19.24 21.03
N VAL A 768 25.25 19.77 22.22
CA VAL A 768 25.41 21.21 22.38
C VAL A 768 26.51 21.52 21.40
N ALA A 769 26.14 22.09 20.26
CA ALA A 769 27.11 22.65 19.36
C ALA A 769 27.80 23.71 20.20
N ILE A 770 28.93 23.35 20.80
CA ILE A 770 29.89 24.28 21.36
C ILE A 770 30.28 25.08 20.13
N PHE A 771 29.60 26.21 19.94
CA PHE A 771 30.04 27.25 19.04
C PHE A 771 31.37 27.70 19.61
N GLN A 772 32.45 27.03 19.21
CA GLN A 772 33.77 27.61 19.26
C GLN A 772 33.70 28.82 18.32
N THR A 773 33.30 29.95 18.87
CA THR A 773 33.64 31.25 18.32
C THR A 773 35.15 31.39 18.41
N SER A 774 35.88 30.70 17.53
CA SER A 774 37.24 31.10 17.20
C SER A 774 37.10 32.44 16.47
N VAL A 775 37.15 33.52 17.24
CA VAL A 775 37.37 34.86 16.72
C VAL A 775 38.65 34.78 15.87
N PRO A 776 38.60 35.01 14.56
CA PRO A 776 39.82 35.10 13.78
C PRO A 776 40.52 36.38 14.23
N LEU A 777 41.63 36.22 14.95
CA LEU A 777 42.59 37.29 15.20
C LEU A 777 43.28 37.59 13.86
N THR A 778 42.63 38.37 13.00
CA THR A 778 43.30 38.98 11.86
C THR A 778 44.24 40.06 12.37
N SER A 779 45.52 39.71 12.44
CA SER A 779 46.65 40.62 12.52
C SER A 779 46.59 41.59 11.31
N CYS A 780 46.23 42.83 11.59
CA CYS A 780 46.25 43.92 10.61
C CYS A 780 47.71 44.38 10.45
N VAL A 781 48.42 43.84 9.46
CA VAL A 781 49.69 44.39 8.98
C VAL A 781 49.39 45.56 8.08
N LYS A 782 49.83 46.75 8.52
CA LYS A 782 49.80 48.01 7.79
C LYS A 782 50.61 47.92 6.50
N THR A 783 50.01 48.28 5.38
CA THR A 783 50.71 48.99 4.29
C THR A 783 49.88 50.22 3.92
N ALA A 784 50.45 51.37 4.23
CA ALA A 784 49.96 52.68 3.82
C ALA A 784 50.08 52.84 2.31
N ASN A 785 49.07 53.42 1.67
CA ASN A 785 49.26 54.51 0.71
C ASN A 785 47.94 55.17 0.28
N SER A 786 47.99 56.51 0.35
CA SER A 786 47.17 57.53 -0.31
C SER A 786 45.84 58.01 0.30
N PRO A 787 45.52 59.31 0.13
CA PRO A 787 44.63 60.06 1.01
C PRO A 787 43.31 60.50 0.34
N HIS A 788 42.46 61.11 1.16
CA HIS A 788 41.19 61.82 0.86
C HIS A 788 39.94 60.95 0.78
N SER A 789 39.18 60.90 1.87
CA SER A 789 37.90 61.63 1.96
C SER A 789 37.27 61.46 3.36
N ILE A 790 36.87 62.60 3.90
CA ILE A 790 36.10 62.82 5.12
C ILE A 790 34.66 62.30 4.89
N ILE A 791 34.00 61.71 5.90
CA ILE A 791 32.59 61.99 6.29
C ILE A 791 32.13 61.09 7.46
N HIS A 792 31.78 61.78 8.55
CA HIS A 792 30.82 61.53 9.64
C HIS A 792 30.62 60.15 10.27
N VAL A 793 31.13 60.08 11.51
CA VAL A 793 30.65 59.30 12.65
C VAL A 793 29.32 59.86 13.14
N VAL A 794 28.31 58.99 13.36
CA VAL A 794 27.16 59.27 14.23
C VAL A 794 27.07 58.18 15.28
N PHE A 795 27.42 58.56 16.51
CA PHE A 795 27.14 57.80 17.74
C PHE A 795 25.66 57.97 18.09
N ILE A 796 24.96 56.87 18.38
CA ILE A 796 23.75 56.90 19.23
C ILE A 796 24.01 56.01 20.44
N THR A 797 24.37 56.67 21.53
CA THR A 797 24.34 56.14 22.89
C THR A 797 22.91 56.12 23.41
N LYS A 798 22.47 55.00 24.01
CA LYS A 798 21.40 55.05 25.00
C LYS A 798 21.75 54.15 26.18
N SER A 799 22.14 54.80 27.27
CA SER A 799 22.27 54.23 28.61
C SER A 799 20.90 54.10 29.24
N ILE A 800 20.64 53.00 29.95
CA ILE A 800 19.81 52.97 31.17
C ILE A 800 20.46 52.01 32.17
N SER A 801 20.49 52.50 33.39
CA SER A 801 21.15 52.09 34.63
C SER A 801 20.68 50.77 35.28
N ALA A 802 21.60 50.19 36.06
CA ALA A 802 21.50 49.04 36.98
C ALA A 802 20.63 49.33 38.24
N PRO A 803 20.69 48.57 39.37
CA PRO A 803 21.16 47.20 39.65
C PRO A 803 20.21 46.36 40.56
N SER A 804 20.47 45.05 40.71
CA SER A 804 20.42 44.41 42.04
C SER A 804 21.28 43.15 42.13
N VAL A 805 21.94 43.06 43.28
CA VAL A 805 22.92 42.07 43.76
C VAL A 805 22.18 40.95 44.49
N ILE A 806 22.69 39.70 44.47
CA ILE A 806 22.90 38.85 45.67
C ILE A 806 23.55 37.50 45.30
N SER A 807 24.68 37.27 45.97
CA SER A 807 25.29 36.03 46.50
C SER A 807 25.87 34.94 45.59
N ALA A 808 27.20 34.84 45.74
CA ALA A 808 28.08 33.74 45.39
C ALA A 808 27.98 32.53 46.35
N HIS A 809 28.37 31.33 45.88
CA HIS A 809 29.33 30.48 46.61
C HIS A 809 29.93 29.33 45.77
N LYS A 810 31.28 29.29 45.73
CA LYS A 810 32.22 28.14 45.60
C LYS A 810 32.09 27.20 44.37
N PHE A 811 33.15 26.74 43.69
CA PHE A 811 34.48 26.35 44.17
C PHE A 811 35.46 26.26 42.97
N VAL A 812 36.68 26.78 43.15
CA VAL A 812 37.83 26.69 42.24
C VAL A 812 38.87 25.75 42.86
N LYS A 813 39.40 24.81 42.07
CA LYS A 813 40.75 24.23 42.20
C LYS A 813 41.11 23.60 40.83
N SER A 814 41.87 24.33 39.99
CA SER A 814 43.33 24.17 39.79
C SER A 814 43.68 22.79 39.21
N LEU A 815 43.87 22.56 37.90
CA LEU A 815 44.94 23.00 36.96
C LEU A 815 46.34 22.45 37.28
N VAL A 816 46.92 21.81 36.24
CA VAL A 816 48.34 21.57 35.88
C VAL A 816 49.05 20.31 36.42
N HIS A 817 49.33 19.36 35.51
CA HIS A 817 50.73 19.01 35.15
C HIS A 817 50.82 18.40 33.74
N ASP A 818 51.91 18.78 33.06
CA ASP A 818 52.28 18.62 31.66
C ASP A 818 52.64 17.20 31.16
N GLY A 819 52.75 17.13 29.83
CA GLY A 819 52.99 15.97 28.96
C GLY A 819 54.27 15.15 29.17
N TYR A 820 54.33 14.01 28.47
CA TYR A 820 55.49 13.56 27.70
C TYR A 820 55.12 12.40 26.75
N ASP A 821 55.84 12.33 25.63
CA ASP A 821 55.77 11.38 24.52
C ASP A 821 56.10 9.93 24.87
N GLY A 822 55.73 8.98 23.99
CA GLY A 822 56.36 7.66 23.97
C GLY A 822 55.68 6.61 23.10
N HIS A 823 56.28 6.33 21.94
CA HIS A 823 56.08 5.16 21.10
C HIS A 823 56.40 3.83 21.83
N GLU A 824 55.85 2.73 21.31
CA GLU A 824 56.41 1.38 21.13
C GLU A 824 55.55 0.19 21.58
N GLU A 825 55.29 -0.67 20.59
CA GLU A 825 55.41 -2.14 20.60
C GLU A 825 54.51 -3.04 21.50
N TYR A 826 53.73 -3.90 20.80
CA TYR A 826 53.41 -5.28 21.21
C TYR A 826 54.72 -6.11 21.39
N PRO A 827 54.79 -7.29 22.07
CA PRO A 827 53.71 -8.26 22.31
C PRO A 827 53.77 -9.06 23.64
N ASN A 828 52.82 -10.01 23.76
CA ASN A 828 52.92 -11.32 24.43
C ASN A 828 52.58 -11.50 25.92
N PHE A 829 51.55 -12.33 26.11
CA PHE A 829 51.43 -13.48 27.01
C PHE A 829 51.91 -13.34 28.47
N HIS A 830 50.95 -13.39 29.39
CA HIS A 830 51.08 -14.26 30.57
C HIS A 830 49.72 -14.79 31.04
N LEU A 831 49.69 -16.11 31.23
CA LEU A 831 48.69 -16.87 32.00
C LEU A 831 48.85 -16.58 33.50
N GLU A 832 47.72 -16.32 34.16
CA GLU A 832 47.32 -16.69 35.54
C GLU A 832 46.09 -15.80 35.85
N GLY A 833 44.94 -16.29 36.28
CA GLY A 833 44.78 -17.17 37.42
C GLY A 833 44.09 -16.38 38.54
N SER A 834 42.82 -16.69 38.77
CA SER A 834 42.07 -16.52 40.02
C SER A 834 41.39 -15.19 40.42
N ARG A 835 40.06 -15.33 40.62
CA ARG A 835 39.19 -14.84 41.71
C ARG A 835 38.63 -13.40 41.71
N LEU A 836 37.29 -13.39 41.59
CA LEU A 836 36.29 -12.72 42.46
C LEU A 836 36.39 -11.20 42.69
N ARG A 837 35.52 -10.45 42.00
CA ARG A 837 34.36 -9.79 42.64
C ARG A 837 33.26 -9.50 41.63
#